data_AF-A0A3M7M8A3-F1
#
_entry.id   AF-A0A3M7M8A3-F1
#
_cell.length_a   1.000
_cell.length_b   1.000
_cell.length_c   1.000
_cell.angle_alpha   90.00
_cell.angle_beta   90.00
_cell.angle_gamma   90.00
#
_symmetry.space_group_name_H-M   'P 1'
#
loop_
_entity.id
_entity.type
_entity.pdbx_description
1 polymer ?
#
loop_
_entity_poly.entity_id
_entity_poly.type
_entity_poly.pdbx_seq_one_letter_code
_entity_poly.pdbx_strand_id
1 'polypeptide(L)'
;MGRYAQIKVHTNVAISWLIETACAHGNDVRTVSEQGLEAKPSTLSTANTKSGRLKGKARKAAKLQEQNVDNSVETTTYEVTTEEIIRQARYLQNLGASIVMSRNAWRAFKEAVRGRQQYAEKFAQEQPQHKGNAGHIYFLDILRRVADMLSGIVQVHKTSSDQTKMQEDISFEIFNLFEALSIDQADEPMDNLPSDGQVPEISTKPSTRYKPSIKYEEDVKLHCYCFRDDVLSITSWVSKMWARYCLQGCNVKDLWRVTLLSDLAIEIIFKLEDELMKKVKTRENITMYAPGLVDNWGLAHSSLAAFQDTGGEFWQFPTAINFLNISHSELEVSGSREAIAAYGILIQYLTELLVELEARETAWETINGRQGISKASLDGISHALLAVTRAASFNLSHAIVAQLLWDVVAACGLKVEEPYHQVIQLAENCTMQYDSNGVMHPYTSRPLQEEFAALLGWTVCWPGQLSRYVKLRAIDQGHPLAALSGFHRNLWKYFDFDVKEKGHIYDDLDHHPDPEQDSKALSEHAKEFIMPPEDTNFLRKLNPLMPGKLALNLSFLHTELGLNFATDFCPLFVMCHLYNTLRQLGYLDVPWEALDKVINLHVKSLFLGKVPTEDARVMLNRFLLAYGVSPHLVRLAGHNNIGGYENDSYRLMGKPTNKTPKFEWSPKMAIVADYLHDREPMRGTLLRLEKEMAAQDSKVSGHSHTKSLLDSDCVAFLEHIHDDVAHFQQYFETDYYDLVRICGGLLSSYVPRDIQTQIQGSWSVNANECLVFTIMTELSQFSRPVRLGVPAEKHPLATHVAGFLKEYIQGSLDPNELRKRFDDSVSMATNE
;
A
#
# COMPACT_ATOMS: atom_id res chain seq x y z
N MET A 1 9.99 12.39 2.48
CA MET A 1 10.12 13.82 2.70
C MET A 1 9.71 14.67 1.48
N GLY A 2 8.91 15.71 1.69
CA GLY A 2 8.45 16.62 0.62
C GLY A 2 9.53 17.55 0.03
N ARG A 3 9.12 18.47 -0.87
CA ARG A 3 10.01 19.41 -1.61
C ARG A 3 10.98 20.16 -0.72
N TYR A 4 10.56 20.52 0.50
CA TYR A 4 11.42 21.20 1.48
C TYR A 4 12.69 20.41 1.79
N ALA A 5 12.56 19.12 2.06
CA ALA A 5 13.71 18.31 2.45
C ALA A 5 14.65 18.05 1.28
N GLN A 6 14.12 17.88 0.06
CA GLN A 6 14.94 17.79 -1.15
C GLN A 6 15.81 19.03 -1.31
N ILE A 7 15.21 20.22 -1.26
CA ILE A 7 15.94 21.50 -1.34
C ILE A 7 17.03 21.55 -0.27
N LYS A 8 16.71 21.13 0.96
CA LYS A 8 17.69 21.10 2.06
C LYS A 8 18.81 20.10 1.84
N VAL A 9 18.51 18.88 1.42
CA VAL A 9 19.51 17.84 1.12
C VAL A 9 20.43 18.30 0.00
N HIS A 10 19.88 18.84 -1.09
CA HIS A 10 20.66 19.39 -2.19
C HIS A 10 21.52 20.57 -1.76
N THR A 11 20.98 21.49 -0.96
CA THR A 11 21.73 22.61 -0.39
C THR A 11 22.90 22.12 0.47
N ASN A 12 22.67 21.13 1.34
CA ASN A 12 23.72 20.58 2.21
C ASN A 12 24.80 19.83 1.42
N VAL A 13 24.42 19.05 0.40
CA VAL A 13 25.39 18.36 -0.48
C VAL A 13 26.24 19.37 -1.25
N ALA A 14 25.62 20.40 -1.80
CA ALA A 14 26.32 21.46 -2.52
C ALA A 14 27.34 22.20 -1.62
N ILE A 15 26.93 22.56 -0.40
CA ILE A 15 27.79 23.27 0.55
C ILE A 15 28.89 22.37 1.12
N SER A 16 28.56 21.12 1.46
CA SER A 16 29.57 20.17 1.97
C SER A 16 30.66 19.93 0.92
N TRP A 17 30.26 19.73 -0.35
CA TRP A 17 31.23 19.59 -1.44
C TRP A 17 32.12 20.82 -1.57
N LEU A 18 31.55 22.03 -1.56
CA LEU A 18 32.30 23.29 -1.69
C LEU A 18 33.38 23.40 -0.61
N ILE A 19 33.00 23.10 0.62
CA ILE A 19 33.85 23.27 1.80
C ILE A 19 34.91 22.18 1.87
N GLU A 20 34.53 20.92 1.70
CA GLU A 20 35.48 19.80 1.67
C GLU A 20 36.53 19.97 0.57
N THR A 21 36.12 20.45 -0.61
CA THR A 21 37.03 20.71 -1.72
C THR A 21 38.00 21.83 -1.37
N ALA A 22 37.52 22.93 -0.78
CA ALA A 22 38.40 24.02 -0.36
C ALA A 22 39.36 23.61 0.78
N CYS A 23 38.91 22.78 1.72
CA CYS A 23 39.76 22.15 2.73
C CYS A 23 40.84 21.26 2.14
N ALA A 24 40.47 20.43 1.15
CA ALA A 24 41.41 19.54 0.48
C ALA A 24 42.52 20.32 -0.24
N HIS A 25 42.25 21.56 -0.67
CA HIS A 25 43.24 22.46 -1.26
C HIS A 25 43.98 23.34 -0.23
N GLY A 26 43.73 23.17 1.07
CA GLY A 26 44.47 23.83 2.14
C GLY A 26 43.81 25.09 2.73
N ASN A 27 42.54 25.37 2.42
CA ASN A 27 41.80 26.44 3.09
C ASN A 27 41.17 25.94 4.39
N ASP A 28 41.38 26.68 5.47
CA ASP A 28 40.73 26.37 6.75
C ASP A 28 39.24 26.76 6.72
N VAL A 29 38.42 26.23 7.63
CA VAL A 29 36.97 26.50 7.70
C VAL A 29 36.64 27.20 9.00
N ARG A 30 36.02 28.37 8.90
CA ARG A 30 35.53 29.08 10.09
C ARG A 30 34.13 28.56 10.42
N THR A 31 34.02 27.75 11.46
CA THR A 31 32.71 27.27 11.94
C THR A 31 32.11 28.25 12.95
N VAL A 32 30.77 28.31 13.02
CA VAL A 32 30.07 29.21 13.95
C VAL A 32 30.42 28.94 15.42
N SER A 33 30.83 27.69 15.75
CA SER A 33 31.20 27.29 17.12
C SER A 33 32.52 27.88 17.62
N GLU A 34 33.39 28.37 16.73
CA GLU A 34 34.72 28.91 17.11
C GLU A 34 34.74 30.42 17.34
N GLN A 35 33.68 31.14 16.98
CA GLN A 35 33.60 32.60 17.10
C GLN A 35 33.04 33.07 18.46
N GLY A 36 32.80 32.16 19.42
CA GLY A 36 32.10 32.46 20.69
C GLY A 36 32.87 32.24 22.00
N LEU A 37 34.19 31.98 21.99
CA LEU A 37 34.97 31.75 23.22
C LEU A 37 35.91 32.93 23.51
N GLU A 38 35.39 33.95 24.19
CA GLU A 38 36.22 34.79 25.05
C GLU A 38 36.66 33.98 26.28
N ALA A 39 37.96 34.07 26.56
CA ALA A 39 38.68 33.29 27.55
C ALA A 39 38.17 33.48 28.99
N LYS A 40 38.03 32.38 29.75
CA LYS A 40 38.26 32.32 31.20
C LYS A 40 38.77 30.94 31.64
N PRO A 41 39.48 30.86 32.79
CA PRO A 41 40.62 29.98 32.96
C PRO A 41 40.27 28.61 33.51
N SER A 42 41.17 27.68 33.17
CA SER A 42 41.38 26.33 33.70
C SER A 42 41.00 26.11 35.16
N THR A 43 40.13 25.12 35.40
CA THR A 43 39.96 24.43 36.69
C THR A 43 40.08 22.91 36.52
N LEU A 44 41.21 22.41 37.04
CA LEU A 44 41.50 21.09 37.60
C LEU A 44 40.51 19.95 37.35
N SER A 45 41.00 18.92 36.66
CA SER A 45 40.43 17.58 36.61
C SER A 45 40.48 16.89 37.97
N THR A 46 39.37 16.29 38.40
CA THR A 46 39.34 15.29 39.47
C THR A 46 38.96 13.91 38.92
N ALA A 47 39.87 12.97 39.19
CA ALA A 47 39.68 11.56 39.52
C ALA A 47 38.88 10.63 38.57
N ASN A 48 39.65 9.81 37.85
CA ASN A 48 39.28 8.48 37.38
C ASN A 48 38.75 7.60 38.51
N THR A 49 37.53 7.08 38.37
CA THR A 49 37.08 5.86 39.06
C THR A 49 36.87 4.74 38.04
N LYS A 50 37.71 3.70 38.15
CA LYS A 50 37.62 2.45 37.38
C LYS A 50 36.36 1.69 37.81
N SER A 51 35.41 1.52 36.91
CA SER A 51 34.23 0.67 37.10
C SER A 51 34.56 -0.80 36.77
N GLY A 52 34.18 -1.69 37.69
CA GLY A 52 34.47 -3.12 37.68
C GLY A 52 33.64 -3.94 36.69
N ARG A 53 34.21 -5.07 36.30
CA ARG A 53 33.69 -6.08 35.37
C ARG A 53 32.32 -6.64 35.80
N LEU A 54 31.25 -6.28 35.09
CA LEU A 54 29.91 -6.84 35.27
C LEU A 54 29.78 -8.24 34.65
N LYS A 55 29.24 -9.20 35.42
CA LYS A 55 29.08 -10.63 35.04
C LYS A 55 27.72 -10.93 34.41
N GLY A 56 27.75 -11.78 33.38
CA GLY A 56 26.76 -12.82 33.07
C GLY A 56 25.39 -12.40 32.52
N LYS A 57 24.55 -11.72 33.30
CA LYS A 57 23.16 -11.38 32.92
C LYS A 57 22.99 -9.91 32.54
N ALA A 58 23.69 -9.00 33.20
CA ALA A 58 23.75 -7.59 32.78
C ALA A 58 24.40 -7.42 31.39
N ARG A 59 25.32 -8.33 31.01
CA ARG A 59 25.97 -8.32 29.69
C ARG A 59 25.05 -8.75 28.54
N LYS A 60 23.97 -9.49 28.81
CA LYS A 60 22.95 -9.84 27.79
C LYS A 60 21.88 -8.75 27.65
N ALA A 61 21.50 -8.10 28.76
CA ALA A 61 20.62 -6.93 28.72
C ALA A 61 21.29 -5.73 28.04
N ALA A 62 22.58 -5.48 28.31
CA ALA A 62 23.36 -4.45 27.62
C ALA A 62 23.54 -4.75 26.12
N LYS A 63 23.74 -6.02 25.73
CA LYS A 63 23.82 -6.40 24.30
C LYS A 63 22.49 -6.27 23.55
N LEU A 64 21.36 -6.44 24.24
CA LEU A 64 20.02 -6.20 23.69
C LEU A 64 19.66 -4.70 23.64
N GLN A 65 20.26 -3.87 24.50
CA GLN A 65 20.19 -2.42 24.38
C GLN A 65 21.16 -1.85 23.32
N GLU A 66 22.32 -2.46 23.11
CA GLU A 66 23.30 -2.07 22.07
C GLU A 66 22.89 -2.50 20.65
N GLN A 67 22.00 -3.48 20.49
CA GLN A 67 21.46 -3.87 19.17
C GLN A 67 20.25 -3.03 18.71
N ASN A 68 19.78 -2.09 19.54
CA ASN A 68 18.70 -1.15 19.22
C ASN A 68 19.19 0.32 19.13
N VAL A 69 20.50 0.54 19.09
CA VAL A 69 21.08 1.82 18.70
C VAL A 69 21.47 1.68 17.24
N ASP A 70 20.84 2.50 16.40
CA ASP A 70 21.20 2.70 15.00
C ASP A 70 22.71 2.62 14.79
N ASN A 71 23.13 1.90 13.75
CA ASN A 71 24.47 2.05 13.17
C ASN A 71 24.60 3.46 12.56
N SER A 72 24.58 4.49 13.41
CA SER A 72 24.99 5.84 13.03
C SER A 72 26.50 5.89 13.22
N VAL A 73 27.22 5.86 12.10
CA VAL A 73 28.53 6.51 12.06
C VAL A 73 28.26 7.95 12.48
N GLU A 74 28.79 8.39 13.63
CA GLU A 74 28.63 9.76 14.12
C GLU A 74 29.15 10.72 13.04
N THR A 75 28.23 11.34 12.30
CA THR A 75 28.54 12.35 11.29
C THR A 75 28.48 13.70 11.97
N THR A 76 29.64 14.28 12.29
CA THR A 76 29.71 15.64 12.84
C THR A 76 29.19 16.63 11.81
N THR A 77 28.13 17.36 12.18
CA THR A 77 27.50 18.39 11.34
C THR A 77 27.93 19.77 11.80
N TYR A 78 28.53 20.57 10.91
CA TYR A 78 28.99 21.94 11.22
C TYR A 78 28.12 23.00 10.52
N GLU A 79 27.79 24.07 11.23
CA GLU A 79 27.09 25.24 10.65
C GLU A 79 28.09 26.28 10.13
N VAL A 80 27.77 26.82 8.95
CA VAL A 80 28.66 27.69 8.17
C VAL A 80 27.91 28.93 7.73
N THR A 81 28.50 30.10 7.95
CA THR A 81 27.87 31.39 7.59
C THR A 81 27.87 31.60 6.08
N THR A 82 26.95 32.45 5.60
CA THR A 82 26.89 32.88 4.20
C THR A 82 28.17 33.54 3.70
N GLU A 83 28.84 34.31 4.56
CA GLU A 83 30.14 34.93 4.26
C GLU A 83 31.24 33.90 4.06
N GLU A 84 31.23 32.85 4.90
CA GLU A 84 32.20 31.77 4.80
C GLU A 84 31.99 30.96 3.51
N ILE A 85 30.75 30.69 3.11
CA ILE A 85 30.44 30.04 1.82
C ILE A 85 31.05 30.83 0.64
N ILE A 86 30.89 32.16 0.64
CA ILE A 86 31.49 33.03 -0.40
C ILE A 86 33.02 33.00 -0.31
N ARG A 87 33.59 33.02 0.89
CA ARG A 87 35.05 32.98 1.10
C ARG A 87 35.66 31.71 0.52
N GLN A 88 35.03 30.56 0.74
CA GLN A 88 35.47 29.27 0.22
C GLN A 88 35.38 29.23 -1.32
N ALA A 89 34.27 29.73 -1.89
CA ALA A 89 34.13 29.80 -3.35
C ALA A 89 35.17 30.71 -4.01
N ARG A 90 35.46 31.90 -3.42
CA ARG A 90 36.52 32.80 -3.91
C ARG A 90 37.91 32.17 -3.81
N TYR A 91 38.17 31.43 -2.74
CA TYR A 91 39.45 30.73 -2.59
C TYR A 91 39.67 29.74 -3.73
N LEU A 92 38.68 28.89 -4.01
CA LEU A 92 38.73 27.95 -5.14
C LEU A 92 38.86 28.70 -6.48
N GLN A 93 38.21 29.86 -6.61
CA GLN A 93 38.32 30.68 -7.82
C GLN A 93 39.75 31.17 -8.07
N ASN A 94 40.39 31.66 -7.01
CA ASN A 94 41.73 32.23 -7.07
C ASN A 94 42.84 31.16 -7.16
N LEU A 95 42.51 29.88 -6.91
CA LEU A 95 43.44 28.77 -7.05
C LEU A 95 43.90 28.59 -8.51
N GLY A 96 43.08 29.01 -9.48
CA GLY A 96 43.39 28.96 -10.92
C GLY A 96 43.55 27.55 -11.50
N ALA A 97 43.27 26.50 -10.71
CA ALA A 97 43.40 25.10 -11.11
C ALA A 97 42.04 24.52 -11.51
N SER A 98 42.01 23.68 -12.56
CA SER A 98 40.80 22.96 -12.96
C SER A 98 40.41 21.94 -11.89
N ILE A 99 39.25 22.12 -11.25
CA ILE A 99 38.74 21.25 -10.18
C ILE A 99 37.72 20.28 -10.77
N VAL A 100 37.81 18.99 -10.40
CA VAL A 100 36.87 17.99 -10.89
C VAL A 100 35.70 17.84 -9.92
N MET A 101 34.47 18.04 -10.40
CA MET A 101 33.25 17.86 -9.61
C MET A 101 32.49 16.61 -10.08
N SER A 102 31.98 15.83 -9.13
CA SER A 102 31.12 14.70 -9.46
C SER A 102 29.79 15.20 -10.06
N ARG A 103 29.21 14.45 -11.00
CA ARG A 103 27.90 14.79 -11.59
C ARG A 103 26.82 14.94 -10.53
N ASN A 104 26.88 14.14 -9.46
CA ASN A 104 25.91 14.17 -8.37
C ASN A 104 25.97 15.47 -7.57
N ALA A 105 27.18 15.96 -7.25
CA ALA A 105 27.35 17.23 -6.55
C ALA A 105 26.91 18.41 -7.43
N TRP A 106 27.27 18.39 -8.73
CA TRP A 106 26.85 19.43 -9.67
C TRP A 106 25.34 19.47 -9.89
N ARG A 107 24.70 18.29 -10.05
CA ARG A 107 23.25 18.18 -10.13
C ARG A 107 22.60 18.71 -8.85
N ALA A 108 23.08 18.32 -7.67
CA ALA A 108 22.59 18.83 -6.40
C ALA A 108 22.71 20.36 -6.30
N PHE A 109 23.81 20.93 -6.79
CA PHE A 109 24.00 22.38 -6.83
C PHE A 109 22.94 23.08 -7.70
N LYS A 110 22.72 22.59 -8.93
CA LYS A 110 21.69 23.13 -9.83
C LYS A 110 20.28 22.98 -9.26
N GLU A 111 19.98 21.84 -8.64
CA GLU A 111 18.68 21.57 -8.03
C GLU A 111 18.41 22.47 -6.81
N ALA A 112 19.42 22.71 -5.97
CA ALA A 112 19.31 23.64 -4.85
C ALA A 112 19.00 25.07 -5.30
N VAL A 113 19.68 25.55 -6.35
CA VAL A 113 19.43 26.87 -6.94
C VAL A 113 18.04 26.92 -7.57
N ARG A 114 17.66 25.92 -8.36
CA ARG A 114 16.37 25.84 -9.05
C ARG A 114 15.20 25.86 -8.06
N GLY A 115 15.23 25.02 -7.03
CA GLY A 115 14.14 24.94 -6.05
C GLY A 115 13.96 26.25 -5.26
N ARG A 116 15.06 26.91 -4.88
CA ARG A 116 15.01 28.20 -4.17
C ARG A 116 14.59 29.36 -5.08
N GLN A 117 14.96 29.30 -6.37
CA GLN A 117 14.51 30.27 -7.37
C GLN A 117 12.99 30.23 -7.55
N GLN A 118 12.42 29.04 -7.73
CA GLN A 118 10.99 28.86 -7.89
C GLN A 118 10.21 29.39 -6.68
N TYR A 119 10.72 29.15 -5.46
CA TYR A 119 10.16 29.75 -4.25
C TYR A 119 10.18 31.28 -4.30
N ALA A 120 11.33 31.88 -4.62
CA ALA A 120 11.47 33.33 -4.63
C ALA A 120 10.57 34.00 -5.67
N GLU A 121 10.44 33.41 -6.86
CA GLU A 121 9.59 33.89 -7.94
C GLU A 121 8.10 33.83 -7.59
N LYS A 122 7.63 32.68 -7.12
CA LYS A 122 6.22 32.52 -6.72
C LYS A 122 5.87 33.39 -5.50
N PHE A 123 6.77 33.54 -4.52
CA PHE A 123 6.55 34.47 -3.40
C PHE A 123 6.41 35.93 -3.89
N ALA A 124 7.24 36.36 -4.85
CA ALA A 124 7.16 37.70 -5.42
C ALA A 124 5.85 37.95 -6.17
N GLN A 125 5.26 36.92 -6.77
CA GLN A 125 3.94 37.00 -7.43
C GLN A 125 2.80 37.14 -6.42
N GLU A 126 2.82 36.36 -5.33
CA GLU A 126 1.75 36.33 -4.34
C GLU A 126 1.79 37.51 -3.37
N GLN A 127 2.98 38.01 -3.02
CA GLN A 127 3.16 39.10 -2.08
C GLN A 127 4.16 40.15 -2.59
N PRO A 128 3.81 40.90 -3.67
CA PRO A 128 4.72 41.82 -4.34
C PRO A 128 5.22 42.98 -3.45
N GLN A 129 4.51 43.31 -2.37
CA GLN A 129 4.86 44.41 -1.46
C GLN A 129 5.52 43.95 -0.14
N HIS A 130 5.65 42.65 0.11
CA HIS A 130 6.09 42.14 1.42
C HIS A 130 7.61 41.90 1.46
N LYS A 131 8.33 42.57 2.38
CA LYS A 131 9.79 42.40 2.58
C LYS A 131 10.21 41.04 3.18
N GLY A 132 9.27 40.11 3.37
CA GLY A 132 9.46 38.85 4.08
C GLY A 132 10.38 37.84 3.39
N ASN A 133 10.66 38.03 2.10
CA ASN A 133 11.50 37.17 1.26
C ASN A 133 12.93 37.67 1.06
N ALA A 134 13.30 38.80 1.68
CA ALA A 134 14.60 39.45 1.46
C ALA A 134 15.79 38.54 1.79
N GLY A 135 15.70 37.74 2.87
CA GLY A 135 16.79 36.81 3.25
C GLY A 135 16.91 35.57 2.36
N HIS A 136 15.80 35.04 1.83
CA HIS A 136 15.85 33.96 0.85
C HIS A 136 16.38 34.42 -0.50
N ILE A 137 15.97 35.59 -0.97
CA ILE A 137 16.54 36.22 -2.18
C ILE A 137 18.03 36.45 -1.99
N TYR A 138 18.45 36.95 -0.82
CA TYR A 138 19.86 37.12 -0.50
C TYR A 138 20.62 35.78 -0.52
N PHE A 139 20.11 34.72 0.11
CA PHE A 139 20.76 33.41 0.10
C PHE A 139 20.81 32.78 -1.30
N LEU A 140 19.75 32.95 -2.10
CA LEU A 140 19.69 32.51 -3.49
C LEU A 140 20.71 33.25 -4.37
N ASP A 141 20.87 34.56 -4.18
CA ASP A 141 21.91 35.35 -4.84
C ASP A 141 23.31 34.85 -4.47
N ILE A 142 23.52 34.42 -3.23
CA ILE A 142 24.78 33.80 -2.81
C ILE A 142 25.03 32.50 -3.57
N LEU A 143 24.05 31.59 -3.62
CA LEU A 143 24.21 30.33 -4.34
C LEU A 143 24.48 30.56 -5.85
N ARG A 144 23.82 31.55 -6.46
CA ARG A 144 24.07 31.95 -7.85
C ARG A 144 25.48 32.47 -8.06
N ARG A 145 25.94 33.40 -7.20
CA ARG A 145 27.32 33.91 -7.24
C ARG A 145 28.35 32.80 -7.09
N VAL A 146 28.10 31.82 -6.21
CA VAL A 146 28.97 30.65 -6.05
C VAL A 146 28.96 29.80 -7.33
N ALA A 147 27.81 29.57 -7.95
CA ALA A 147 27.71 28.87 -9.24
C ALA A 147 28.57 29.55 -10.31
N ASP A 148 28.43 30.87 -10.42
CA ASP A 148 29.12 31.68 -11.43
C ASP A 148 30.63 31.65 -11.20
N MET A 149 31.08 31.79 -9.96
CA MET A 149 32.51 31.71 -9.58
C MET A 149 33.13 30.34 -9.92
N LEU A 150 32.35 29.25 -9.82
CA LEU A 150 32.81 27.89 -10.09
C LEU A 150 32.70 27.50 -11.58
N SER A 151 31.84 28.18 -12.35
CA SER A 151 31.51 27.80 -13.74
C SER A 151 32.69 27.79 -14.70
N GLY A 152 33.73 28.60 -14.46
CA GLY A 152 34.94 28.66 -15.27
C GLY A 152 36.06 27.68 -14.87
N ILE A 153 35.88 26.95 -13.76
CA ILE A 153 36.98 26.22 -13.08
C ILE A 153 36.64 24.74 -12.89
N VAL A 154 35.35 24.41 -12.84
CA VAL A 154 34.87 23.05 -12.60
C VAL A 154 34.72 22.25 -13.91
N GLN A 155 35.38 21.10 -14.00
CA GLN A 155 35.15 20.08 -15.04
C GLN A 155 34.28 18.94 -14.51
N VAL A 156 33.22 18.60 -15.25
CA VAL A 156 32.29 17.50 -14.92
C VAL A 156 32.65 16.25 -15.72
N HIS A 157 32.79 15.09 -15.08
CA HIS A 157 33.15 13.82 -15.73
C HIS A 157 32.31 13.51 -17.01
N LYS A 158 32.99 13.23 -18.13
CA LYS A 158 32.43 12.63 -19.37
C LYS A 158 32.95 11.19 -19.50
N THR A 159 32.09 10.22 -19.74
CA THR A 159 32.48 8.81 -19.98
C THR A 159 32.38 8.50 -21.48
N SER A 160 33.42 7.85 -22.01
CA SER A 160 33.53 7.29 -23.37
C SER A 160 33.00 5.86 -23.40
N SER A 161 32.13 5.54 -24.36
CA SER A 161 31.66 4.19 -24.68
C SER A 161 31.48 4.12 -26.19
N ASP A 162 32.31 3.34 -26.89
CA ASP A 162 31.91 2.53 -28.06
C ASP A 162 33.11 1.74 -28.62
N GLN A 163 32.78 0.57 -29.19
CA GLN A 163 33.61 -0.48 -29.83
C GLN A 163 34.00 -1.62 -28.86
N THR A 164 33.69 -2.90 -29.13
CA THR A 164 33.93 -3.64 -30.39
C THR A 164 33.03 -4.90 -30.52
N LYS A 165 32.80 -5.33 -31.78
CA LYS A 165 32.02 -6.52 -32.23
C LYS A 165 32.90 -7.77 -32.44
N MET A 166 32.27 -8.95 -32.21
CA MET A 166 32.38 -10.30 -32.85
C MET A 166 33.73 -11.05 -32.85
N GLN A 167 33.76 -12.30 -32.35
CA GLN A 167 33.61 -13.55 -33.14
C GLN A 167 33.65 -14.84 -32.26
N GLU A 168 32.93 -15.89 -32.70
CA GLU A 168 32.61 -17.19 -32.08
C GLU A 168 33.76 -18.24 -32.13
N ASP A 169 33.86 -19.19 -31.17
CA ASP A 169 33.41 -20.61 -31.31
C ASP A 169 33.84 -21.58 -30.16
N ILE A 170 32.83 -22.25 -29.57
CA ILE A 170 32.65 -23.66 -29.11
C ILE A 170 33.77 -24.44 -28.36
N SER A 171 33.47 -24.91 -27.12
CA SER A 171 33.44 -26.35 -26.73
C SER A 171 32.82 -26.63 -25.34
N PHE A 172 32.29 -27.85 -25.16
CA PHE A 172 31.26 -28.32 -24.20
C PHE A 172 31.76 -28.90 -22.84
N GLU A 173 30.89 -28.73 -21.82
CA GLU A 173 30.46 -29.64 -20.71
C GLU A 173 31.39 -30.12 -19.58
N ILE A 174 30.98 -29.85 -18.32
CA ILE A 174 30.35 -30.82 -17.37
C ILE A 174 29.58 -30.03 -16.26
N PHE A 175 28.29 -30.36 -16.07
CA PHE A 175 27.29 -29.67 -15.23
C PHE A 175 27.44 -29.87 -13.71
N ASN A 176 27.24 -28.79 -12.94
CA ASN A 176 27.17 -28.82 -11.46
C ASN A 176 25.81 -28.29 -10.95
N LEU A 177 25.02 -29.17 -10.32
CA LEU A 177 23.61 -28.97 -9.94
C LEU A 177 23.37 -28.00 -8.75
N PHE A 178 24.35 -27.18 -8.39
CA PHE A 178 24.26 -26.11 -7.38
C PHE A 178 24.37 -24.70 -7.98
N GLU A 179 24.53 -24.60 -9.30
CA GLU A 179 24.64 -23.35 -10.05
C GLU A 179 23.28 -22.67 -10.33
N ALA A 180 22.17 -23.34 -10.03
CA ALA A 180 20.82 -22.75 -10.08
C ALA A 180 20.56 -21.67 -8.97
N LEU A 181 21.61 -21.20 -8.29
CA LEU A 181 21.60 -20.12 -7.31
C LEU A 181 22.72 -19.10 -7.55
N SER A 182 23.07 -18.81 -8.80
CA SER A 182 23.90 -17.65 -9.14
C SER A 182 23.43 -17.01 -10.46
N ILE A 183 23.25 -15.70 -10.39
CA ILE A 183 22.94 -14.79 -11.49
C ILE A 183 24.11 -14.82 -12.48
N ASP A 184 23.78 -14.78 -13.78
CA ASP A 184 24.72 -14.68 -14.89
C ASP A 184 25.92 -13.76 -14.56
N GLN A 185 27.09 -14.35 -14.36
CA GLN A 185 28.37 -13.69 -14.59
C GLN A 185 28.96 -14.35 -15.84
N ALA A 186 29.19 -13.54 -16.86
CA ALA A 186 30.00 -13.92 -18.01
C ALA A 186 31.46 -13.98 -17.58
N ASP A 187 32.07 -15.17 -17.66
CA ASP A 187 33.52 -15.37 -17.52
C ASP A 187 34.19 -15.42 -18.90
N GLU A 188 35.31 -14.74 -19.04
CA GLU A 188 36.43 -15.19 -19.89
C GLU A 188 37.78 -14.92 -19.19
N PRO A 189 38.84 -15.67 -19.55
CA PRO A 189 39.83 -16.21 -18.61
C PRO A 189 41.04 -15.31 -18.36
N MET A 190 41.69 -15.58 -17.22
CA MET A 190 43.03 -15.09 -16.89
C MET A 190 44.08 -15.74 -17.80
N ASP A 191 44.96 -14.93 -18.39
CA ASP A 191 46.41 -15.13 -18.22
C ASP A 191 47.29 -13.92 -18.62
N ASN A 192 48.23 -13.63 -17.71
CA ASN A 192 49.54 -12.97 -17.84
C ASN A 192 49.69 -11.44 -18.10
N LEU A 193 49.81 -10.72 -16.97
CA LEU A 193 50.80 -9.68 -16.56
C LEU A 193 51.90 -9.24 -17.57
N PRO A 194 52.35 -7.94 -17.55
CA PRO A 194 53.15 -7.44 -16.42
C PRO A 194 52.95 -5.97 -15.95
N SER A 195 53.02 -5.85 -14.61
CA SER A 195 53.80 -4.93 -13.77
C SER A 195 53.71 -3.38 -13.88
N ASP A 196 53.33 -2.84 -12.73
CA ASP A 196 53.85 -1.68 -11.99
C ASP A 196 53.33 -0.25 -12.28
N GLY A 197 52.85 0.38 -11.22
CA GLY A 197 52.31 1.74 -11.19
C GLY A 197 51.44 1.98 -9.95
N GLN A 198 52.07 2.48 -8.88
CA GLN A 198 51.48 2.79 -7.56
C GLN A 198 50.12 3.51 -7.63
N VAL A 199 49.11 2.96 -6.94
CA VAL A 199 47.85 3.65 -6.60
C VAL A 199 47.92 4.07 -5.12
N PRO A 200 47.63 5.35 -4.77
CA PRO A 200 47.70 5.80 -3.39
C PRO A 200 46.52 5.31 -2.54
N GLU A 201 46.83 4.93 -1.30
CA GLU A 201 45.90 4.49 -0.25
C GLU A 201 44.74 5.47 -0.01
N ILE A 202 43.51 4.96 -0.05
CA ILE A 202 42.31 5.70 0.35
C ILE A 202 42.22 5.69 1.88
N SER A 203 42.60 6.80 2.49
CA SER A 203 42.41 7.09 3.92
C SER A 203 40.92 7.12 4.28
N THR A 204 40.48 6.20 5.15
CA THR A 204 39.19 6.20 5.84
C THR A 204 39.07 7.41 6.80
N LYS A 205 38.52 8.54 6.34
CA LYS A 205 38.08 9.64 7.20
C LYS A 205 36.55 9.61 7.39
N PRO A 206 36.03 9.96 8.59
CA PRO A 206 34.60 10.12 8.82
C PRO A 206 34.02 11.23 7.92
N SER A 207 32.83 11.02 7.37
CA SER A 207 32.17 12.00 6.50
C SER A 207 31.71 13.20 7.34
N THR A 208 32.43 14.31 7.25
CA THR A 208 32.02 15.59 7.82
C THR A 208 30.88 16.18 6.97
N ARG A 209 29.84 16.76 7.57
CA ARG A 209 28.72 17.36 6.81
C ARG A 209 28.54 18.83 7.19
N TYR A 210 28.43 19.71 6.19
CA TYR A 210 28.28 21.15 6.43
C TYR A 210 26.86 21.63 6.07
N LYS A 211 26.29 22.51 6.89
CA LYS A 211 24.97 23.13 6.71
C LYS A 211 25.08 24.66 6.75
N PRO A 212 24.31 25.39 5.92
CA PRO A 212 24.30 26.86 5.98
C PRO A 212 23.58 27.32 7.25
N SER A 213 24.13 28.34 7.91
CA SER A 213 23.46 29.07 8.99
C SER A 213 22.42 30.01 8.36
N ILE A 214 21.17 29.56 8.32
CA ILE A 214 20.00 30.30 7.82
C ILE A 214 19.16 30.73 9.02
N LYS A 215 18.61 31.95 9.00
CA LYS A 215 17.71 32.41 10.07
C LYS A 215 16.52 31.45 10.22
N TYR A 216 16.18 31.12 11.46
CA TYR A 216 15.11 30.18 11.77
C TYR A 216 13.77 30.56 11.10
N GLU A 217 13.38 31.84 11.17
CA GLU A 217 12.14 32.34 10.57
C GLU A 217 12.08 32.14 9.04
N GLU A 218 13.21 32.31 8.36
CA GLU A 218 13.30 32.12 6.91
C GLU A 218 13.17 30.63 6.56
N ASP A 219 13.86 29.75 7.29
CA ASP A 219 13.74 28.30 7.09
C ASP A 219 12.31 27.78 7.32
N VAL A 220 11.61 28.34 8.32
CA VAL A 220 10.20 28.03 8.59
C VAL A 220 9.29 28.51 7.46
N LYS A 221 9.46 29.74 6.97
CA LYS A 221 8.66 30.26 5.84
C LYS A 221 8.81 29.42 4.57
N LEU A 222 10.04 28.98 4.26
CA LEU A 222 10.28 28.07 3.14
C LEU A 222 9.59 26.72 3.37
N HIS A 223 9.60 26.20 4.60
CA HIS A 223 8.95 24.94 4.92
C HIS A 223 7.43 25.02 4.78
N CYS A 224 6.79 26.05 5.35
CA CYS A 224 5.34 26.27 5.19
C CYS A 224 4.94 26.39 3.72
N TYR A 225 5.78 27.05 2.93
CA TYR A 225 5.54 27.19 1.50
C TYR A 225 5.63 25.86 0.75
N CYS A 226 6.71 25.10 0.96
CA CYS A 226 6.87 23.79 0.32
C CYS A 226 5.74 22.85 0.73
N PHE A 227 5.34 22.87 2.01
CA PHE A 227 4.18 22.15 2.51
C PHE A 227 2.92 22.49 1.71
N ARG A 228 2.61 23.79 1.54
CA ARG A 228 1.46 24.23 0.73
C ARG A 228 1.53 23.69 -0.70
N ASP A 229 2.67 23.85 -1.36
CA ASP A 229 2.85 23.49 -2.77
C ASP A 229 2.79 21.95 -2.96
N ASP A 230 3.33 21.18 -2.01
CA ASP A 230 3.22 19.72 -1.98
C ASP A 230 1.76 19.28 -1.78
N VAL A 231 1.06 19.85 -0.78
CA VAL A 231 -0.36 19.55 -0.52
C VAL A 231 -1.22 19.88 -1.73
N LEU A 232 -1.08 21.08 -2.32
CA LEU A 232 -1.84 21.46 -3.53
C LEU A 232 -1.54 20.54 -4.71
N SER A 233 -0.29 20.07 -4.84
CA SER A 233 0.07 19.11 -5.88
C SER A 233 -0.60 17.76 -5.65
N ILE A 234 -0.62 17.27 -4.41
CA ILE A 234 -1.26 16.01 -4.01
C ILE A 234 -2.78 16.11 -4.19
N THR A 235 -3.44 17.14 -3.66
CA THR A 235 -4.90 17.27 -3.78
C THR A 235 -5.32 17.45 -5.24
N SER A 236 -4.61 18.27 -6.02
CA SER A 236 -4.87 18.41 -7.46
C SER A 236 -4.69 17.09 -8.21
N TRP A 237 -3.70 16.28 -7.85
CA TRP A 237 -3.48 14.97 -8.44
C TRP A 237 -4.62 14.01 -8.10
N VAL A 238 -5.04 13.95 -6.83
CA VAL A 238 -6.17 13.12 -6.39
C VAL A 238 -7.45 13.53 -7.13
N SER A 239 -7.79 14.82 -7.20
CA SER A 239 -8.98 15.29 -7.93
C SER A 239 -8.93 14.94 -9.41
N LYS A 240 -7.76 15.07 -10.07
CA LYS A 240 -7.59 14.67 -11.47
C LYS A 240 -7.75 13.16 -11.66
N MET A 241 -7.27 12.37 -10.70
CA MET A 241 -7.43 10.92 -10.73
C MET A 241 -8.90 10.52 -10.65
N TRP A 242 -9.67 11.12 -9.74
CA TRP A 242 -11.12 10.92 -9.65
C TRP A 242 -11.88 11.39 -10.90
N ALA A 243 -11.51 12.56 -11.45
CA ALA A 243 -12.08 13.03 -12.72
C ALA A 243 -11.81 12.04 -13.87
N ARG A 244 -10.60 11.49 -13.97
CA ARG A 244 -10.26 10.48 -14.99
C ARG A 244 -11.08 9.20 -14.82
N TYR A 245 -11.21 8.73 -13.59
CA TYR A 245 -12.06 7.58 -13.26
C TYR A 245 -13.50 7.79 -13.73
N CYS A 246 -14.09 8.95 -13.45
CA CYS A 246 -15.45 9.28 -13.88
C CYS A 246 -15.60 9.45 -15.41
N LEU A 247 -14.59 10.00 -16.06
CA LEU A 247 -14.54 10.13 -17.53
C LEU A 247 -14.42 8.78 -18.24
N GLN A 248 -13.75 7.79 -17.63
CA GLN A 248 -13.60 6.44 -18.15
C GLN A 248 -14.84 5.54 -17.90
N GLY A 249 -15.91 6.12 -17.34
CA GLY A 249 -17.18 5.41 -17.13
C GLY A 249 -17.33 4.78 -15.76
N CYS A 250 -16.51 5.17 -14.77
CA CYS A 250 -16.53 4.64 -13.41
C CYS A 250 -16.48 3.10 -13.43
N ASN A 251 -15.33 2.49 -13.69
CA ASN A 251 -15.26 1.04 -13.66
C ASN A 251 -14.98 0.55 -12.24
N VAL A 252 -15.79 -0.36 -11.69
CA VAL A 252 -15.58 -0.92 -10.34
C VAL A 252 -14.18 -1.50 -10.15
N LYS A 253 -13.57 -2.01 -11.23
CA LYS A 253 -12.20 -2.52 -11.26
C LYS A 253 -11.12 -1.46 -11.00
N ASP A 254 -11.43 -0.20 -11.24
CA ASP A 254 -10.54 0.93 -10.99
C ASP A 254 -10.88 1.67 -9.69
N LEU A 255 -12.08 1.47 -9.15
CA LEU A 255 -12.59 2.19 -7.98
C LEU A 255 -11.72 1.95 -6.74
N TRP A 256 -11.42 0.70 -6.44
CA TRP A 256 -10.59 0.36 -5.27
C TRP A 256 -9.18 0.96 -5.37
N ARG A 257 -8.64 1.10 -6.60
CA ARG A 257 -7.30 1.64 -6.86
C ARG A 257 -7.25 3.14 -6.58
N VAL A 258 -8.21 3.90 -7.10
CA VAL A 258 -8.28 5.34 -6.85
C VAL A 258 -8.55 5.65 -5.38
N THR A 259 -9.30 4.79 -4.67
CA THR A 259 -9.49 4.91 -3.22
C THR A 259 -8.20 4.66 -2.45
N LEU A 260 -7.49 3.55 -2.70
CA LEU A 260 -6.24 3.23 -2.00
C LEU A 260 -5.20 4.36 -2.15
N LEU A 261 -5.08 4.92 -3.36
CA LEU A 261 -4.17 6.02 -3.64
C LEU A 261 -4.59 7.32 -2.96
N SER A 262 -5.90 7.55 -2.81
CA SER A 262 -6.42 8.70 -2.06
C SER A 262 -6.11 8.56 -0.57
N ASP A 263 -6.25 7.37 0.01
CA ASP A 263 -5.89 7.10 1.41
C ASP A 263 -4.39 7.32 1.66
N LEU A 264 -3.54 6.80 0.75
CA LEU A 264 -2.09 7.01 0.82
C LEU A 264 -1.72 8.50 0.68
N ALA A 265 -2.39 9.23 -0.22
CA ALA A 265 -2.21 10.67 -0.38
C ALA A 265 -2.57 11.45 0.90
N ILE A 266 -3.67 11.08 1.56
CA ILE A 266 -4.07 11.67 2.84
C ILE A 266 -2.98 11.42 3.89
N GLU A 267 -2.51 10.18 4.04
CA GLU A 267 -1.43 9.87 5.00
C GLU A 267 -0.13 10.63 4.70
N ILE A 268 0.20 10.85 3.43
CA ILE A 268 1.34 11.70 3.05
C ILE A 268 1.12 13.15 3.54
N ILE A 269 -0.09 13.71 3.39
CA ILE A 269 -0.41 15.06 3.89
C ILE A 269 -0.20 15.15 5.41
N PHE A 270 -0.71 14.18 6.17
CA PHE A 270 -0.51 14.11 7.62
C PHE A 270 0.98 14.02 7.99
N LYS A 271 1.75 13.18 7.28
CA LYS A 271 3.21 13.08 7.48
C LYS A 271 3.93 14.41 7.19
N LEU A 272 3.53 15.13 6.14
CA LEU A 272 4.12 16.43 5.80
C LEU A 272 3.80 17.49 6.87
N GLU A 273 2.58 17.49 7.43
CA GLU A 273 2.24 18.38 8.54
C GLU A 273 3.03 18.03 9.81
N ASP A 274 3.14 16.74 10.16
CA ASP A 274 3.97 16.30 11.29
C ASP A 274 5.42 16.79 11.16
N GLU A 275 6.00 16.71 9.96
CA GLU A 275 7.34 17.21 9.66
C GLU A 275 7.43 18.73 9.83
N LEU A 276 6.39 19.47 9.45
CA LEU A 276 6.29 20.92 9.64
C LEU A 276 6.18 21.29 11.13
N MET A 277 5.28 20.62 11.88
CA MET A 277 5.01 20.88 13.29
C MET A 277 6.19 20.54 14.20
N LYS A 278 7.04 19.56 13.83
CA LYS A 278 8.32 19.30 14.53
C LYS A 278 9.23 20.53 14.55
N LYS A 279 9.10 21.43 13.59
CA LYS A 279 9.82 22.71 13.59
C LYS A 279 8.98 23.82 14.19
N VAL A 280 7.74 23.97 13.73
CA VAL A 280 6.87 25.07 14.12
C VAL A 280 6.13 24.68 15.40
N LYS A 281 6.67 25.09 16.55
CA LYS A 281 6.21 24.66 17.89
C LYS A 281 4.72 24.88 18.18
N THR A 282 4.06 25.85 17.53
CA THR A 282 2.63 26.13 17.74
C THR A 282 1.95 26.59 16.45
N ARG A 283 0.61 26.47 16.38
CA ARG A 283 -0.18 26.93 15.24
C ARG A 283 -0.16 28.45 15.05
N GLU A 284 -0.15 29.22 16.14
CA GLU A 284 -0.02 30.69 16.10
C GLU A 284 1.24 31.13 15.34
N ASN A 285 2.31 30.34 15.46
CA ASN A 285 3.53 30.56 14.70
C ASN A 285 3.31 30.30 13.19
N ILE A 286 2.53 29.30 12.80
CA ILE A 286 2.20 29.07 11.38
C ILE A 286 1.45 30.26 10.80
N THR A 287 0.41 30.74 11.48
CA THR A 287 -0.36 31.92 11.04
C THR A 287 0.52 33.16 10.95
N MET A 288 1.45 33.33 11.90
CA MET A 288 2.41 34.44 11.89
C MET A 288 3.39 34.36 10.71
N TYR A 289 3.87 33.16 10.37
CA TYR A 289 4.88 32.98 9.31
C TYR A 289 4.28 32.87 7.91
N ALA A 290 3.04 32.40 7.78
CA ALA A 290 2.36 32.14 6.51
C ALA A 290 0.82 32.31 6.65
N PRO A 291 0.29 33.53 6.79
CA PRO A 291 -1.13 33.77 7.00
C PRO A 291 -2.01 33.18 5.88
N GLY A 292 -1.60 33.35 4.61
CA GLY A 292 -2.30 32.79 3.45
C GLY A 292 -2.32 31.25 3.37
N LEU A 293 -1.59 30.55 4.24
CA LEU A 293 -1.70 29.10 4.35
C LEU A 293 -3.03 28.70 5.01
N VAL A 294 -3.44 29.42 6.06
CA VAL A 294 -4.68 29.15 6.78
C VAL A 294 -5.89 29.59 5.94
N ASP A 295 -5.76 30.69 5.20
CA ASP A 295 -6.84 31.24 4.38
C ASP A 295 -7.31 30.29 3.27
N ASN A 296 -6.40 29.51 2.64
CA ASN A 296 -6.78 28.60 1.54
C ASN A 296 -7.81 27.53 1.95
N TRP A 297 -7.82 27.17 3.23
CA TRP A 297 -8.73 26.18 3.81
C TRP A 297 -9.56 26.80 4.94
N GLY A 298 -9.66 28.13 4.97
CA GLY A 298 -10.25 28.88 6.09
C GLY A 298 -11.72 28.53 6.32
N LEU A 299 -12.49 28.33 5.25
CA LEU A 299 -13.89 27.91 5.35
C LEU A 299 -14.02 26.51 5.93
N ALA A 300 -13.28 25.52 5.40
CA ALA A 300 -13.24 24.17 5.97
C ALA A 300 -12.84 24.19 7.45
N HIS A 301 -11.82 25.01 7.77
CA HIS A 301 -11.38 25.21 9.15
C HIS A 301 -12.50 25.77 10.03
N SER A 302 -13.16 26.85 9.63
CA SER A 302 -14.27 27.45 10.38
C SER A 302 -15.44 26.47 10.57
N SER A 303 -15.79 25.68 9.55
CA SER A 303 -16.86 24.68 9.67
C SER A 303 -16.53 23.57 10.66
N LEU A 304 -15.29 23.07 10.64
CA LEU A 304 -14.84 22.08 11.62
C LEU A 304 -14.80 22.66 13.04
N ALA A 305 -14.42 23.93 13.18
CA ALA A 305 -14.44 24.64 14.48
C ALA A 305 -15.87 24.81 15.00
N ALA A 306 -16.79 25.29 14.16
CA ALA A 306 -18.21 25.41 14.51
C ALA A 306 -18.80 24.05 14.94
N PHE A 307 -18.49 22.98 14.19
CA PHE A 307 -18.90 21.63 14.57
C PHE A 307 -18.40 21.23 15.96
N GLN A 308 -17.13 21.50 16.26
CA GLN A 308 -16.52 21.13 17.54
C GLN A 308 -17.08 21.94 18.71
N ASP A 309 -17.27 23.25 18.53
CA ASP A 309 -17.77 24.17 19.57
C ASP A 309 -19.20 23.80 20.00
N THR A 310 -20.05 23.35 19.08
CA THR A 310 -21.39 22.84 19.41
C THR A 310 -21.36 21.52 20.18
N GLY A 311 -20.31 20.71 20.04
CA GLY A 311 -20.23 19.38 20.65
C GLY A 311 -20.11 19.38 22.18
N GLY A 312 -19.48 20.40 22.77
CA GLY A 312 -19.12 20.43 24.20
C GLY A 312 -20.30 20.29 25.18
N GLU A 313 -21.51 20.71 24.79
CA GLU A 313 -22.69 20.73 25.66
C GLU A 313 -23.64 19.54 25.45
N PHE A 314 -23.48 18.74 24.39
CA PHE A 314 -24.51 17.82 23.90
C PHE A 314 -24.18 16.32 23.96
N TRP A 315 -23.07 15.93 24.59
CA TRP A 315 -22.64 14.52 24.74
C TRP A 315 -23.58 13.62 25.56
N GLN A 316 -24.68 14.14 26.12
CA GLN A 316 -25.61 13.40 26.99
C GLN A 316 -26.87 12.85 26.28
N PHE A 317 -27.05 13.11 24.98
CA PHE A 317 -28.24 12.72 24.18
C PHE A 317 -27.83 11.99 22.89
N PRO A 318 -28.75 11.40 22.09
CA PRO A 318 -28.41 10.71 20.84
C PRO A 318 -27.68 11.67 19.89
N THR A 319 -26.37 11.52 19.80
CA THR A 319 -25.45 12.67 19.84
C THR A 319 -25.25 13.34 18.49
N ALA A 320 -25.45 12.60 17.40
CA ALA A 320 -25.14 13.04 16.05
C ALA A 320 -26.08 14.13 15.52
N ILE A 321 -27.38 14.11 15.88
CA ILE A 321 -28.38 14.98 15.24
C ILE A 321 -28.34 16.41 15.80
N ASN A 322 -27.79 16.61 17.00
CA ASN A 322 -27.68 17.93 17.63
C ASN A 322 -26.81 18.92 16.83
N PHE A 323 -25.86 18.44 16.04
CA PHE A 323 -25.01 19.28 15.19
C PHE A 323 -25.78 19.94 14.03
N LEU A 324 -27.03 19.55 13.80
CA LEU A 324 -27.91 20.19 12.82
C LEU A 324 -28.41 21.56 13.29
N ASN A 325 -28.31 21.88 14.59
CA ASN A 325 -28.58 23.22 15.14
C ASN A 325 -27.45 24.24 14.88
N ILE A 326 -26.42 23.90 14.11
CA ILE A 326 -25.44 24.89 13.65
C ILE A 326 -26.16 25.83 12.68
N SER A 327 -26.18 27.11 13.02
CA SER A 327 -26.84 28.15 12.24
C SER A 327 -26.04 28.47 10.99
N HIS A 328 -26.73 28.92 9.93
CA HIS A 328 -26.04 29.44 8.74
C HIS A 328 -25.12 30.63 9.08
N SER A 329 -25.46 31.42 10.11
CA SER A 329 -24.66 32.57 10.54
C SER A 329 -23.34 32.20 11.23
N GLU A 330 -23.26 31.06 11.91
CA GLU A 330 -22.00 30.60 12.54
C GLU A 330 -20.95 30.19 11.50
N LEU A 331 -21.37 29.89 10.27
CA LEU A 331 -20.47 29.61 9.14
C LEU A 331 -19.97 30.89 8.44
N GLU A 332 -20.58 32.05 8.73
CA GLU A 332 -20.29 33.32 8.06
C GLU A 332 -19.10 34.07 8.69
N VAL A 333 -17.88 33.76 8.24
CA VAL A 333 -16.69 34.60 8.54
C VAL A 333 -16.13 35.30 7.29
N SER A 334 -16.45 34.86 6.05
CA SER A 334 -15.97 35.56 4.83
C SER A 334 -16.57 35.18 3.45
N GLY A 335 -17.62 34.33 3.33
CA GLY A 335 -17.92 33.62 2.07
C GLY A 335 -19.24 33.94 1.34
N SER A 336 -19.30 33.59 0.04
CA SER A 336 -20.52 33.61 -0.79
C SER A 336 -21.54 32.55 -0.34
N ARG A 337 -22.83 32.73 -0.68
CA ARG A 337 -23.90 31.77 -0.35
C ARG A 337 -23.62 30.34 -0.79
N GLU A 338 -22.90 30.18 -1.90
CA GLU A 338 -22.48 28.88 -2.45
C GLU A 338 -21.46 28.18 -1.56
N ALA A 339 -20.52 28.94 -0.98
CA ALA A 339 -19.54 28.40 -0.05
C ALA A 339 -20.21 27.93 1.25
N ILE A 340 -21.15 28.71 1.79
CA ILE A 340 -21.94 28.32 2.97
C ILE A 340 -22.71 27.03 2.70
N ALA A 341 -23.33 26.91 1.53
CA ALA A 341 -24.06 25.71 1.14
C ALA A 341 -23.13 24.49 1.06
N ALA A 342 -21.99 24.60 0.37
CA ALA A 342 -21.00 23.51 0.29
C ALA A 342 -20.56 23.07 1.70
N TYR A 343 -20.18 24.01 2.55
CA TYR A 343 -19.68 23.67 3.88
C TYR A 343 -20.76 23.26 4.89
N GLY A 344 -22.04 23.62 4.66
CA GLY A 344 -23.17 23.04 5.38
C GLY A 344 -23.32 21.54 5.11
N ILE A 345 -23.01 21.08 3.88
CA ILE A 345 -23.02 19.66 3.54
C ILE A 345 -21.88 18.92 4.27
N LEU A 346 -20.76 19.58 4.60
CA LEU A 346 -19.69 18.98 5.43
C LEU A 346 -20.18 18.71 6.87
N ILE A 347 -20.99 19.61 7.43
CA ILE A 347 -21.63 19.41 8.73
C ILE A 347 -22.60 18.22 8.66
N GLN A 348 -23.43 18.15 7.62
CA GLN A 348 -24.29 16.98 7.39
C GLN A 348 -23.47 15.68 7.27
N TYR A 349 -22.34 15.73 6.56
CA TYR A 349 -21.42 14.60 6.43
C TYR A 349 -20.88 14.13 7.77
N LEU A 350 -20.40 15.05 8.61
CA LEU A 350 -19.89 14.72 9.95
C LEU A 350 -20.97 14.14 10.86
N THR A 351 -22.17 14.71 10.82
CA THR A 351 -23.35 14.17 11.51
C THR A 351 -23.62 12.73 11.08
N GLU A 352 -23.62 12.46 9.77
CA GLU A 352 -23.82 11.11 9.25
C GLU A 352 -22.70 10.14 9.56
N LEU A 353 -21.48 10.64 9.63
CA LEU A 353 -20.34 9.84 10.02
C LEU A 353 -20.39 9.45 11.51
N LEU A 354 -20.97 10.30 12.36
CA LEU A 354 -21.25 9.93 13.76
C LEU A 354 -22.38 8.90 13.86
N VAL A 355 -23.42 8.99 13.01
CA VAL A 355 -24.44 7.94 12.91
C VAL A 355 -23.83 6.62 12.46
N GLU A 356 -22.95 6.65 11.45
CA GLU A 356 -22.17 5.49 10.99
C GLU A 356 -21.35 4.89 12.12
N LEU A 357 -20.62 5.71 12.88
CA LEU A 357 -19.81 5.26 14.01
C LEU A 357 -20.65 4.64 15.14
N GLU A 358 -21.80 5.23 15.46
CA GLU A 358 -22.67 4.70 16.49
C GLU A 358 -23.37 3.42 16.01
N ALA A 359 -23.81 3.36 14.75
CA ALA A 359 -24.38 2.15 14.16
C ALA A 359 -23.35 1.01 14.15
N ARG A 360 -22.09 1.34 13.87
CA ARG A 360 -20.93 0.47 14.11
C ARG A 360 -20.96 0.00 15.56
N GLU A 361 -20.77 0.88 16.53
CA GLU A 361 -20.68 0.53 17.96
C GLU A 361 -21.88 -0.26 18.53
N THR A 362 -23.11 0.02 18.08
CA THR A 362 -24.37 -0.53 18.64
C THR A 362 -24.91 -1.76 17.88
N ALA A 363 -24.87 -1.77 16.54
CA ALA A 363 -25.37 -2.90 15.76
C ALA A 363 -24.45 -4.13 15.85
N TRP A 364 -23.22 -3.95 16.35
CA TRP A 364 -22.26 -5.03 16.62
C TRP A 364 -22.68 -5.97 17.77
N GLU A 365 -23.53 -5.54 18.70
CA GLU A 365 -23.95 -6.40 19.83
C GLU A 365 -25.21 -7.24 19.51
N THR A 366 -26.02 -6.82 18.54
CA THR A 366 -27.36 -7.37 18.30
C THR A 366 -27.46 -8.30 17.08
N ILE A 367 -26.58 -8.15 16.08
CA ILE A 367 -26.62 -8.98 14.87
C ILE A 367 -25.80 -10.27 15.08
N ASN A 368 -26.41 -11.23 15.78
CA ASN A 368 -26.05 -12.66 15.76
C ASN A 368 -24.61 -13.05 16.20
N GLY A 369 -23.94 -12.24 17.02
CA GLY A 369 -22.59 -12.58 17.53
C GLY A 369 -21.50 -12.68 16.45
N ARG A 370 -21.71 -12.07 15.29
CA ARG A 370 -20.71 -12.00 14.21
C ARG A 370 -19.60 -11.00 14.56
N GLN A 371 -18.37 -11.23 14.07
CA GLN A 371 -17.30 -10.25 14.18
C GLN A 371 -17.70 -8.93 13.49
N GLY A 372 -17.40 -7.81 14.15
CA GLY A 372 -17.59 -6.49 13.56
C GLY A 372 -16.67 -6.27 12.37
N ILE A 373 -17.06 -5.37 11.45
CA ILE A 373 -16.20 -4.97 10.35
C ILE A 373 -15.01 -4.18 10.87
N SER A 374 -13.84 -4.41 10.27
CA SER A 374 -12.60 -3.71 10.57
C SER A 374 -12.81 -2.18 10.58
N LYS A 375 -12.14 -1.46 11.50
CA LYS A 375 -12.09 0.01 11.49
C LYS A 375 -11.45 0.52 10.21
N ALA A 376 -10.44 -0.17 9.68
CA ALA A 376 -9.82 0.12 8.39
C ALA A 376 -10.80 0.06 7.20
N SER A 377 -12.04 -0.42 7.36
CA SER A 377 -13.08 -0.33 6.31
C SER A 377 -13.66 1.07 6.09
N LEU A 378 -13.43 2.03 6.99
CA LEU A 378 -13.70 3.44 6.71
C LEU A 378 -12.59 3.99 5.80
N ASP A 379 -12.95 4.88 4.88
CA ASP A 379 -11.99 5.56 4.02
C ASP A 379 -11.20 6.63 4.78
N GLY A 380 -10.10 7.09 4.19
CA GLY A 380 -9.19 8.06 4.80
C GLY A 380 -9.83 9.41 5.11
N ILE A 381 -10.80 9.88 4.30
CA ILE A 381 -11.51 11.13 4.57
C ILE A 381 -12.37 10.96 5.81
N SER A 382 -13.17 9.90 5.85
CA SER A 382 -13.99 9.56 7.02
C SER A 382 -13.15 9.40 8.29
N HIS A 383 -12.07 8.62 8.24
CA HIS A 383 -11.19 8.47 9.40
C HIS A 383 -10.61 9.79 9.91
N ALA A 384 -10.10 10.63 9.00
CA ALA A 384 -9.55 11.92 9.37
C ALA A 384 -10.62 12.82 9.99
N LEU A 385 -11.79 12.93 9.35
CA LEU A 385 -12.86 13.80 9.83
C LEU A 385 -13.49 13.31 11.14
N LEU A 386 -13.57 12.00 11.35
CA LEU A 386 -13.99 11.42 12.62
C LEU A 386 -13.01 11.73 13.77
N ALA A 387 -11.72 11.87 13.47
CA ALA A 387 -10.74 12.26 14.49
C ALA A 387 -11.02 13.66 15.05
N VAL A 388 -11.63 14.56 14.27
CA VAL A 388 -12.03 15.91 14.70
C VAL A 388 -13.03 15.84 15.85
N THR A 389 -13.99 14.92 15.78
CA THR A 389 -15.06 14.81 16.78
C THR A 389 -14.56 14.31 18.14
N ARG A 390 -13.40 13.67 18.17
CA ARG A 390 -12.79 13.09 19.38
C ARG A 390 -11.62 13.91 19.93
N ALA A 391 -11.12 14.88 19.17
CA ALA A 391 -9.93 15.64 19.53
C ALA A 391 -10.28 16.89 20.35
N ALA A 392 -9.35 17.31 21.22
CA ALA A 392 -9.44 18.62 21.89
C ALA A 392 -9.22 19.79 20.92
N SER A 393 -8.51 19.54 19.81
CA SER A 393 -8.26 20.50 18.74
C SER A 393 -7.91 19.74 17.46
N PHE A 394 -8.23 20.31 16.30
CA PHE A 394 -7.84 19.74 15.01
C PHE A 394 -6.74 20.53 14.31
N ASN A 395 -5.97 19.81 13.51
CA ASN A 395 -4.81 20.30 12.77
C ASN A 395 -5.18 20.78 11.35
N LEU A 396 -4.23 21.40 10.64
CA LEU A 396 -4.44 21.90 9.29
C LEU A 396 -4.76 20.78 8.29
N SER A 397 -4.19 19.58 8.47
CA SER A 397 -4.50 18.41 7.62
C SER A 397 -5.98 18.06 7.62
N HIS A 398 -6.71 18.25 8.73
CA HIS A 398 -8.15 17.97 8.77
C HIS A 398 -8.93 18.96 7.90
N ALA A 399 -8.58 20.24 7.91
CA ALA A 399 -9.18 21.24 7.03
C ALA A 399 -8.84 20.98 5.55
N ILE A 400 -7.61 20.54 5.27
CA ILE A 400 -7.18 20.11 3.93
C ILE A 400 -8.01 18.91 3.46
N VAL A 401 -8.21 17.90 4.31
CA VAL A 401 -8.99 16.69 3.98
C VAL A 401 -10.47 17.03 3.78
N ALA A 402 -11.02 17.93 4.59
CA ALA A 402 -12.37 18.45 4.40
C ALA A 402 -12.52 19.17 3.04
N GLN A 403 -11.53 19.97 2.61
CA GLN A 403 -11.52 20.55 1.27
C GLN A 403 -11.32 19.50 0.17
N LEU A 404 -10.50 18.48 0.42
CA LEU A 404 -10.28 17.40 -0.53
C LEU A 404 -11.57 16.61 -0.81
N LEU A 405 -12.43 16.42 0.19
CA LEU A 405 -13.78 15.86 -0.01
C LEU A 405 -14.53 16.67 -1.08
N TRP A 406 -14.55 18.00 -0.96
CA TRP A 406 -15.17 18.88 -1.95
C TRP A 406 -14.55 18.77 -3.33
N ASP A 407 -13.22 18.77 -3.39
CA ASP A 407 -12.51 18.71 -4.66
C ASP A 407 -12.77 17.37 -5.38
N VAL A 408 -12.90 16.27 -4.63
CA VAL A 408 -13.24 14.95 -5.17
C VAL A 408 -14.70 14.90 -5.64
N VAL A 409 -15.65 15.40 -4.82
CA VAL A 409 -17.07 15.50 -5.20
C VAL A 409 -17.23 16.32 -6.48
N ALA A 410 -16.59 17.49 -6.54
CA ALA A 410 -16.61 18.36 -7.70
C ALA A 410 -15.97 17.70 -8.93
N ALA A 411 -14.88 16.95 -8.75
CA ALA A 411 -14.23 16.20 -9.83
C ALA A 411 -15.10 15.07 -10.39
N CYS A 412 -15.94 14.45 -9.56
CA CYS A 412 -16.89 13.42 -10.00
C CYS A 412 -18.12 14.00 -10.70
N GLY A 413 -18.48 15.26 -10.40
CA GLY A 413 -19.62 15.95 -10.99
C GLY A 413 -20.94 15.20 -10.75
N LEU A 414 -21.76 15.05 -11.79
CA LEU A 414 -23.06 14.36 -11.71
C LEU A 414 -22.95 12.83 -11.49
N LYS A 415 -21.73 12.27 -11.48
CA LYS A 415 -21.48 10.82 -11.35
C LYS A 415 -21.03 10.40 -9.95
N VAL A 416 -21.12 11.29 -8.97
CA VAL A 416 -20.63 11.04 -7.60
C VAL A 416 -21.28 9.80 -6.94
N GLU A 417 -22.50 9.45 -7.36
CA GLU A 417 -23.23 8.27 -6.87
C GLU A 417 -22.89 6.95 -7.61
N GLU A 418 -22.27 7.00 -8.79
CA GLU A 418 -21.95 5.79 -9.57
C GLU A 418 -21.06 4.78 -8.79
N PRO A 419 -20.02 5.20 -8.04
CA PRO A 419 -19.25 4.32 -7.17
C PRO A 419 -20.08 3.55 -6.15
N TYR A 420 -21.13 4.17 -5.58
CA TYR A 420 -22.02 3.52 -4.63
C TYR A 420 -22.78 2.37 -5.32
N HIS A 421 -23.40 2.62 -6.48
CA HIS A 421 -24.12 1.56 -7.18
C HIS A 421 -23.21 0.40 -7.63
N GLN A 422 -21.96 0.70 -7.97
CA GLN A 422 -21.01 -0.33 -8.38
C GLN A 422 -20.57 -1.23 -7.24
N VAL A 423 -20.37 -0.70 -6.04
CA VAL A 423 -20.01 -1.55 -4.89
C VAL A 423 -21.18 -2.44 -4.48
N ILE A 424 -22.43 -1.99 -4.63
CA ILE A 424 -23.62 -2.83 -4.44
C ILE A 424 -23.62 -3.99 -5.44
N GLN A 425 -23.43 -3.71 -6.73
CA GLN A 425 -23.34 -4.76 -7.76
C GLN A 425 -22.19 -5.74 -7.49
N LEU A 426 -21.03 -5.25 -7.04
CA LEU A 426 -19.91 -6.10 -6.63
C LEU A 426 -20.31 -7.02 -5.47
N ALA A 427 -20.96 -6.47 -4.44
CA ALA A 427 -21.42 -7.25 -3.29
C ALA A 427 -22.45 -8.31 -3.68
N GLU A 428 -23.39 -7.97 -4.56
CA GLU A 428 -24.37 -8.92 -5.11
C GLU A 428 -23.69 -10.05 -5.89
N ASN A 429 -22.74 -9.72 -6.77
CA ASN A 429 -21.96 -10.72 -7.52
C ASN A 429 -21.16 -11.64 -6.60
N CYS A 430 -20.50 -11.07 -5.59
CA CYS A 430 -19.79 -11.82 -4.56
C CYS A 430 -20.73 -12.74 -3.77
N THR A 431 -21.94 -12.27 -3.44
CA THR A 431 -22.96 -13.05 -2.74
C THR A 431 -23.45 -14.20 -3.61
N MET A 432 -23.76 -13.94 -4.89
CA MET A 432 -24.15 -14.99 -5.83
C MET A 432 -23.05 -16.05 -6.00
N GLN A 433 -21.78 -15.64 -6.10
CA GLN A 433 -20.65 -16.57 -6.17
C GLN A 433 -20.55 -17.39 -4.88
N TYR A 434 -20.66 -16.75 -3.72
CA TYR A 434 -20.61 -17.43 -2.42
C TYR A 434 -21.75 -18.44 -2.25
N ASP A 435 -22.99 -18.05 -2.53
CA ASP A 435 -24.20 -18.87 -2.35
C ASP A 435 -24.30 -20.00 -3.37
N SER A 436 -24.05 -19.71 -4.66
CA SER A 436 -24.09 -20.72 -5.73
C SER A 436 -23.03 -21.80 -5.57
N ASN A 437 -21.98 -21.50 -4.80
CA ASN A 437 -20.90 -22.42 -4.54
C ASN A 437 -21.26 -23.44 -3.44
N GLY A 438 -22.16 -23.13 -2.50
CA GLY A 438 -22.55 -24.05 -1.42
C GLY A 438 -21.35 -24.63 -0.64
N VAL A 439 -20.23 -23.91 -0.66
CA VAL A 439 -18.91 -24.46 -0.33
C VAL A 439 -18.82 -24.69 1.17
N MET A 440 -18.58 -25.94 1.54
CA MET A 440 -18.10 -26.29 2.87
C MET A 440 -16.66 -25.79 3.00
N HIS A 441 -16.51 -24.66 3.64
CA HIS A 441 -15.19 -24.12 3.90
C HIS A 441 -14.52 -24.83 5.09
N PRO A 442 -13.18 -24.97 5.07
CA PRO A 442 -12.43 -25.50 6.21
C PRO A 442 -12.64 -24.63 7.45
N TYR A 443 -12.70 -25.26 8.63
CA TYR A 443 -12.89 -24.55 9.91
C TYR A 443 -11.88 -23.41 10.13
N THR A 444 -10.67 -23.52 9.58
CA THR A 444 -9.61 -22.51 9.61
C THR A 444 -9.99 -21.19 8.98
N SER A 445 -10.91 -21.20 7.99
CA SER A 445 -11.34 -20.01 7.25
C SER A 445 -12.65 -19.38 7.79
N ARG A 446 -13.26 -19.97 8.83
CA ARG A 446 -14.53 -19.51 9.39
C ARG A 446 -14.50 -18.04 9.87
N PRO A 447 -13.48 -17.56 10.60
CA PRO A 447 -13.44 -16.15 11.01
C PRO A 447 -13.48 -15.20 9.82
N LEU A 448 -12.75 -15.54 8.75
CA LEU A 448 -12.68 -14.75 7.53
C LEU A 448 -14.00 -14.74 6.76
N GLN A 449 -14.75 -15.85 6.77
CA GLN A 449 -16.11 -15.90 6.21
C GLN A 449 -17.09 -15.03 7.01
N GLU A 450 -17.01 -15.08 8.35
CA GLU A 450 -17.86 -14.27 9.21
C GLU A 450 -17.59 -12.78 8.99
N GLU A 451 -16.33 -12.39 8.84
CA GLU A 451 -15.91 -11.03 8.46
C GLU A 451 -16.43 -10.63 7.07
N PHE A 452 -16.27 -11.50 6.07
CA PHE A 452 -16.75 -11.25 4.72
C PHE A 452 -18.29 -11.10 4.66
N ALA A 453 -19.02 -11.98 5.35
CA ALA A 453 -20.48 -11.90 5.44
C ALA A 453 -20.95 -10.64 6.18
N ALA A 454 -20.22 -10.22 7.22
CA ALA A 454 -20.48 -8.95 7.90
C ALA A 454 -20.27 -7.77 6.93
N LEU A 455 -19.17 -7.76 6.18
CA LEU A 455 -18.89 -6.70 5.21
C LEU A 455 -19.91 -6.63 4.07
N LEU A 456 -20.34 -7.79 3.54
CA LEU A 456 -21.41 -7.87 2.54
C LEU A 456 -22.71 -7.26 3.07
N GLY A 457 -23.14 -7.69 4.26
CA GLY A 457 -24.33 -7.14 4.92
C GLY A 457 -24.21 -5.63 5.14
N TRP A 458 -23.05 -5.15 5.58
CA TRP A 458 -22.77 -3.72 5.74
C TRP A 458 -22.81 -2.93 4.44
N THR A 459 -22.41 -3.56 3.33
CA THR A 459 -22.40 -2.93 2.01
C THR A 459 -23.81 -2.80 1.44
N VAL A 460 -24.58 -3.90 1.49
CA VAL A 460 -25.94 -3.97 0.92
C VAL A 460 -26.98 -3.34 1.83
N CYS A 461 -26.97 -3.67 3.13
CA CYS A 461 -27.98 -3.24 4.11
C CYS A 461 -27.32 -2.35 5.18
N TRP A 462 -27.12 -1.07 4.87
CA TRP A 462 -26.45 -0.14 5.78
C TRP A 462 -27.25 0.09 7.09
N PRO A 463 -26.74 -0.29 8.27
CA PRO A 463 -27.47 -0.08 9.53
C PRO A 463 -27.64 1.40 9.93
N GLY A 464 -26.83 2.31 9.40
CA GLY A 464 -26.91 3.74 9.75
C GLY A 464 -28.22 4.39 9.31
N GLN A 465 -28.86 3.90 8.23
CA GLN A 465 -30.18 4.38 7.79
C GLN A 465 -31.23 4.20 8.90
N LEU A 466 -31.27 2.99 9.47
CA LEU A 466 -32.21 2.64 10.52
C LEU A 466 -31.87 3.37 11.82
N SER A 467 -30.58 3.45 12.19
CA SER A 467 -30.14 4.21 13.37
C SER A 467 -30.59 5.67 13.30
N ARG A 468 -30.41 6.33 12.15
CA ARG A 468 -30.87 7.71 11.95
C ARG A 468 -32.38 7.83 12.07
N TYR A 469 -33.12 6.95 11.40
CA TYR A 469 -34.58 6.96 11.39
C TYR A 469 -35.15 6.82 12.80
N VAL A 470 -34.66 5.86 13.58
CA VAL A 470 -35.09 5.62 14.97
C VAL A 470 -34.84 6.86 15.83
N LYS A 471 -33.68 7.51 15.69
CA LYS A 471 -33.36 8.71 16.47
C LYS A 471 -34.24 9.90 16.11
N LEU A 472 -34.47 10.17 14.83
CA LEU A 472 -35.37 11.24 14.39
C LEU A 472 -36.81 10.99 14.84
N ARG A 473 -37.26 9.73 14.80
CA ARG A 473 -38.59 9.33 15.30
C ARG A 473 -38.75 9.54 16.81
N ALA A 474 -37.65 9.43 17.56
CA ALA A 474 -37.64 9.61 19.01
C ALA A 474 -37.63 11.08 19.48
N ILE A 475 -37.54 12.07 18.57
CA ILE A 475 -37.53 13.49 18.93
C ILE A 475 -38.93 13.93 19.40
N ASP A 476 -39.01 14.28 20.69
CA ASP A 476 -40.22 14.81 21.32
C ASP A 476 -40.38 16.34 21.15
N GLN A 477 -41.54 16.86 21.58
CA GLN A 477 -41.86 18.29 21.49
C GLN A 477 -41.07 19.18 22.46
N GLY A 478 -40.45 18.61 23.50
CA GLY A 478 -39.62 19.32 24.48
C GLY A 478 -38.14 19.38 24.10
N HIS A 479 -37.72 18.63 23.09
CA HIS A 479 -36.34 18.57 22.62
C HIS A 479 -35.91 19.91 21.96
N PRO A 480 -34.63 20.33 22.07
CA PRO A 480 -34.09 21.47 21.32
C PRO A 480 -34.23 21.37 19.79
N LEU A 481 -34.55 20.18 19.28
CA LEU A 481 -34.79 19.87 17.87
C LEU A 481 -36.26 19.54 17.61
N ALA A 482 -37.21 19.97 18.46
CA ALA A 482 -38.63 19.65 18.31
C ALA A 482 -39.20 20.00 16.91
N ALA A 483 -38.62 20.99 16.22
CA ALA A 483 -38.96 21.33 14.84
C ALA A 483 -38.68 20.21 13.82
N LEU A 484 -37.79 19.26 14.15
CA LEU A 484 -37.50 18.06 13.35
C LEU A 484 -38.43 16.88 13.69
N SER A 485 -39.33 17.02 14.67
CA SER A 485 -40.28 15.95 15.00
C SER A 485 -41.15 15.60 13.79
N GLY A 486 -41.26 14.30 13.51
CA GLY A 486 -41.96 13.78 12.32
C GLY A 486 -41.12 13.74 11.04
N PHE A 487 -39.89 14.28 11.02
CA PHE A 487 -39.03 14.29 9.83
C PHE A 487 -38.62 12.89 9.36
N HIS A 488 -38.58 11.90 10.26
CA HIS A 488 -38.28 10.49 9.92
C HIS A 488 -39.19 9.92 8.82
N ARG A 489 -40.44 10.41 8.73
CA ARG A 489 -41.39 10.01 7.67
C ARG A 489 -40.90 10.36 6.25
N ASN A 490 -40.09 11.40 6.11
CA ASN A 490 -39.49 11.76 4.82
C ASN A 490 -38.40 10.77 4.41
N LEU A 491 -37.60 10.30 5.38
CA LEU A 491 -36.54 9.34 5.13
C LEU A 491 -37.07 7.99 4.64
N TRP A 492 -38.22 7.55 5.16
CA TRP A 492 -38.82 6.25 4.82
C TRP A 492 -39.00 6.01 3.31
N LYS A 493 -39.22 7.09 2.55
CA LYS A 493 -39.37 7.06 1.08
C LYS A 493 -38.09 6.65 0.37
N TYR A 494 -36.93 6.94 0.96
CA TYR A 494 -35.61 6.74 0.37
C TYR A 494 -34.88 5.50 0.94
N PHE A 495 -35.51 4.74 1.83
CA PHE A 495 -34.95 3.49 2.33
C PHE A 495 -34.79 2.48 1.18
N ASP A 496 -33.57 2.00 0.97
CA ASP A 496 -33.20 1.01 -0.06
C ASP A 496 -33.41 -0.45 0.41
N PHE A 497 -34.29 -0.68 1.39
CA PHE A 497 -34.65 -2.03 1.84
C PHE A 497 -35.77 -2.64 1.00
N ASP A 498 -35.79 -3.97 0.94
CA ASP A 498 -36.90 -4.68 0.31
C ASP A 498 -38.22 -4.51 1.10
N VAL A 499 -39.35 -4.85 0.47
CA VAL A 499 -40.68 -4.67 1.08
C VAL A 499 -40.83 -5.49 2.36
N LYS A 500 -40.19 -6.66 2.44
CA LYS A 500 -40.28 -7.57 3.57
C LYS A 500 -39.49 -7.02 4.76
N GLU A 501 -38.27 -6.56 4.53
CA GLU A 501 -37.43 -5.89 5.52
C GLU A 501 -38.08 -4.61 6.05
N LYS A 502 -38.68 -3.78 5.19
CA LYS A 502 -39.47 -2.62 5.63
C LYS A 502 -40.63 -3.02 6.53
N GLY A 503 -41.31 -4.13 6.23
CA GLY A 503 -42.36 -4.68 7.08
C GLY A 503 -41.84 -5.07 8.47
N HIS A 504 -40.73 -5.81 8.52
CA HIS A 504 -40.10 -6.20 9.79
C HIS A 504 -39.68 -4.98 10.63
N ILE A 505 -39.05 -3.98 10.02
CA ILE A 505 -38.67 -2.74 10.71
C ILE A 505 -39.91 -2.00 11.23
N TYR A 506 -41.00 -1.98 10.46
CA TYR A 506 -42.23 -1.32 10.89
C TYR A 506 -42.83 -2.02 12.11
N ASP A 507 -42.93 -3.35 12.08
CA ASP A 507 -43.45 -4.17 13.19
C ASP A 507 -42.59 -4.01 14.46
N ASP A 508 -41.27 -4.02 14.31
CA ASP A 508 -40.32 -3.83 15.43
C ASP A 508 -40.50 -2.46 16.09
N LEU A 509 -40.86 -1.44 15.30
CA LEU A 509 -41.02 -0.06 15.77
C LEU A 509 -42.47 0.33 16.08
N ASP A 510 -43.45 -0.56 15.95
CA ASP A 510 -44.89 -0.25 16.15
C ASP A 510 -45.18 0.27 17.57
N HIS A 511 -44.40 -0.20 18.55
CA HIS A 511 -44.50 0.20 19.95
C HIS A 511 -43.91 1.58 20.26
N HIS A 512 -43.22 2.22 19.31
CA HIS A 512 -42.60 3.54 19.49
C HIS A 512 -43.53 4.68 19.01
N PRO A 513 -43.51 5.85 19.67
CA PRO A 513 -44.25 7.03 19.20
C PRO A 513 -43.94 7.35 17.73
N ASP A 514 -44.94 7.76 16.96
CA ASP A 514 -44.82 8.13 15.54
C ASP A 514 -45.38 9.55 15.31
N PRO A 515 -44.67 10.60 15.74
CA PRO A 515 -45.16 11.97 15.66
C PRO A 515 -45.48 12.40 14.23
N GLU A 516 -46.53 13.21 14.06
CA GLU A 516 -46.82 13.88 12.79
C GLU A 516 -45.84 15.03 12.54
N GLN A 517 -45.56 15.31 11.27
CA GLN A 517 -44.63 16.36 10.86
C GLN A 517 -45.30 17.74 10.89
N ASP A 518 -44.79 18.67 11.70
CA ASP A 518 -45.16 20.08 11.62
C ASP A 518 -44.41 20.76 10.46
N SER A 519 -45.07 20.85 9.31
CA SER A 519 -44.49 21.44 8.09
C SER A 519 -44.10 22.91 8.26
N LYS A 520 -44.78 23.66 9.14
CA LYS A 520 -44.49 25.08 9.36
C LYS A 520 -43.25 25.24 10.23
N ALA A 521 -43.18 24.53 11.37
CA ALA A 521 -42.02 24.54 12.25
C ALA A 521 -40.76 24.08 11.51
N LEU A 522 -40.87 23.03 10.68
CA LEU A 522 -39.78 22.54 9.86
C LEU A 522 -39.29 23.58 8.84
N SER A 523 -40.22 24.28 8.18
CA SER A 523 -39.88 25.33 7.19
C SER A 523 -39.23 26.56 7.84
N GLU A 524 -39.61 26.91 9.07
CA GLU A 524 -38.97 27.97 9.84
C GLU A 524 -37.57 27.55 10.28
N HIS A 525 -37.41 26.33 10.78
CA HIS A 525 -36.12 25.75 11.17
C HIS A 525 -35.13 25.68 10.01
N ALA A 526 -35.57 25.22 8.83
CA ALA A 526 -34.74 25.09 7.62
C ALA A 526 -34.21 26.42 7.06
N LYS A 527 -34.70 27.58 7.53
CA LYS A 527 -34.18 28.89 7.11
C LYS A 527 -32.96 29.32 7.93
N GLU A 528 -32.85 28.82 9.15
CA GLU A 528 -31.85 29.25 10.13
C GLU A 528 -30.77 28.18 10.32
N PHE A 529 -31.13 26.91 10.20
CA PHE A 529 -30.32 25.75 10.58
C PHE A 529 -30.10 24.75 9.44
N ILE A 530 -29.09 23.91 9.61
CA ILE A 530 -28.73 22.86 8.66
C ILE A 530 -29.69 21.67 8.81
N MET A 531 -30.41 21.32 7.74
CA MET A 531 -31.35 20.19 7.76
C MET A 531 -30.64 18.82 7.69
N PRO A 532 -31.20 17.74 8.28
CA PRO A 532 -30.71 16.40 7.99
C PRO A 532 -30.93 16.06 6.51
N PRO A 533 -30.01 15.34 5.85
CA PRO A 533 -30.21 14.99 4.45
C PRO A 533 -31.32 13.94 4.32
N GLU A 534 -32.20 14.13 3.33
CA GLU A 534 -33.32 13.22 3.05
C GLU A 534 -32.84 11.86 2.51
N ASP A 535 -31.73 11.86 1.76
CA ASP A 535 -31.15 10.64 1.24
C ASP A 535 -30.57 9.80 2.38
N THR A 536 -31.09 8.58 2.50
CA THR A 536 -30.67 7.68 3.57
C THR A 536 -29.29 7.14 3.36
N ASN A 537 -28.74 7.18 2.14
CA ASN A 537 -27.38 6.78 1.78
C ASN A 537 -26.46 7.98 1.52
N PHE A 538 -26.86 9.18 1.93
CA PHE A 538 -26.13 10.43 1.71
C PHE A 538 -24.61 10.31 1.92
N LEU A 539 -24.16 9.72 3.04
CA LEU A 539 -22.74 9.58 3.37
C LEU A 539 -21.95 8.84 2.27
N ARG A 540 -22.51 7.71 1.81
CA ARG A 540 -21.88 6.80 0.83
C ARG A 540 -22.00 7.32 -0.61
N LYS A 541 -23.06 8.07 -0.90
CA LYS A 541 -23.28 8.69 -2.21
C LYS A 541 -22.47 9.97 -2.40
N LEU A 542 -22.25 10.73 -1.33
CA LEU A 542 -21.46 11.95 -1.39
C LEU A 542 -19.97 11.67 -1.48
N ASN A 543 -19.42 10.79 -0.62
CA ASN A 543 -17.99 10.49 -0.63
C ASN A 543 -17.71 9.21 -1.42
N PRO A 544 -17.19 9.29 -2.67
CA PRO A 544 -16.94 8.12 -3.50
C PRO A 544 -15.80 7.24 -2.98
N LEU A 545 -14.95 7.74 -2.08
CA LEU A 545 -13.91 6.92 -1.44
C LEU A 545 -14.53 5.86 -0.53
N MET A 546 -15.66 6.15 0.14
CA MET A 546 -16.29 5.22 1.07
C MET A 546 -16.79 3.95 0.36
N PRO A 547 -17.60 4.03 -0.72
CA PRO A 547 -17.89 2.87 -1.56
C PRO A 547 -16.65 2.18 -2.10
N GLY A 548 -15.64 2.94 -2.55
CA GLY A 548 -14.42 2.33 -3.06
C GLY A 548 -13.59 1.61 -1.99
N LYS A 549 -13.72 2.01 -0.73
CA LYS A 549 -13.10 1.34 0.41
C LYS A 549 -13.78 0.02 0.73
N LEU A 550 -15.11 0.01 0.69
CA LEU A 550 -15.89 -1.22 0.80
C LEU A 550 -15.56 -2.17 -0.37
N ALA A 551 -15.44 -1.67 -1.60
CA ALA A 551 -15.06 -2.45 -2.77
C ALA A 551 -13.65 -3.05 -2.64
N LEU A 552 -12.69 -2.27 -2.13
CA LEU A 552 -11.33 -2.72 -1.83
C LEU A 552 -11.36 -3.88 -0.82
N ASN A 553 -12.04 -3.69 0.31
CA ASN A 553 -12.13 -4.72 1.36
C ASN A 553 -12.83 -5.98 0.87
N LEU A 554 -13.95 -5.85 0.14
CA LEU A 554 -14.66 -6.99 -0.45
C LEU A 554 -13.77 -7.77 -1.41
N SER A 555 -13.05 -7.07 -2.29
CA SER A 555 -12.15 -7.71 -3.28
C SER A 555 -10.99 -8.45 -2.59
N PHE A 556 -10.40 -7.85 -1.55
CA PHE A 556 -9.35 -8.49 -0.76
C PHE A 556 -9.86 -9.70 0.01
N LEU A 557 -10.95 -9.56 0.78
CA LEU A 557 -11.52 -10.67 1.56
C LEU A 557 -11.97 -11.81 0.66
N HIS A 558 -12.66 -11.52 -0.45
CA HIS A 558 -13.08 -12.53 -1.42
C HIS A 558 -11.88 -13.31 -1.99
N THR A 559 -10.82 -12.58 -2.36
CA THR A 559 -9.61 -13.19 -2.91
C THR A 559 -8.83 -13.95 -1.85
N GLU A 560 -8.75 -13.45 -0.61
CA GLU A 560 -8.11 -14.15 0.51
C GLU A 560 -8.80 -15.48 0.82
N LEU A 561 -10.13 -15.43 0.84
CA LEU A 561 -10.99 -16.58 0.97
C LEU A 561 -10.71 -17.60 -0.14
N GLY A 562 -10.60 -17.15 -1.40
CA GLY A 562 -10.22 -18.00 -2.54
C GLY A 562 -8.81 -18.59 -2.43
N LEU A 563 -7.82 -17.81 -1.99
CA LEU A 563 -6.43 -18.27 -1.79
C LEU A 563 -6.33 -19.29 -0.65
N ASN A 564 -7.05 -19.06 0.45
CA ASN A 564 -7.13 -20.00 1.57
C ASN A 564 -7.81 -21.29 1.12
N PHE A 565 -8.90 -21.19 0.35
CA PHE A 565 -9.56 -22.36 -0.24
C PHE A 565 -8.61 -23.14 -1.15
N ALA A 566 -7.88 -22.48 -2.04
CA ALA A 566 -6.88 -23.13 -2.90
C ALA A 566 -5.66 -23.69 -2.15
N THR A 567 -5.36 -23.17 -0.97
CA THR A 567 -4.28 -23.66 -0.10
C THR A 567 -4.72 -24.87 0.70
N ASP A 568 -5.92 -24.81 1.28
CA ASP A 568 -6.49 -25.89 2.08
C ASP A 568 -6.90 -27.09 1.20
N PHE A 569 -7.33 -26.82 -0.04
CA PHE A 569 -7.59 -27.82 -1.06
C PHE A 569 -6.49 -27.79 -2.14
N CYS A 570 -5.61 -28.80 -2.12
CA CYS A 570 -4.49 -28.91 -3.04
C CYS A 570 -4.78 -29.23 -4.54
N PRO A 571 -6.01 -29.51 -5.04
CA PRO A 571 -6.20 -29.82 -6.47
C PRO A 571 -5.65 -28.78 -7.44
N LEU A 572 -5.80 -27.48 -7.14
CA LEU A 572 -5.29 -26.42 -8.02
C LEU A 572 -3.76 -26.44 -8.09
N PHE A 573 -3.10 -26.57 -6.93
CA PHE A 573 -1.63 -26.65 -6.84
C PHE A 573 -1.10 -27.81 -7.70
N VAL A 574 -1.66 -28.99 -7.48
CA VAL A 574 -1.25 -30.21 -8.15
C VAL A 574 -1.53 -30.15 -9.67
N MET A 575 -2.69 -29.59 -10.06
CA MET A 575 -3.04 -29.40 -11.47
C MET A 575 -2.06 -28.45 -12.18
N CYS A 576 -1.59 -27.38 -11.54
CA CYS A 576 -0.61 -26.46 -12.12
C CYS A 576 0.68 -27.19 -12.53
N HIS A 577 1.19 -28.09 -11.68
CA HIS A 577 2.38 -28.89 -11.98
C HIS A 577 2.14 -29.90 -13.09
N LEU A 578 1.02 -30.61 -13.06
CA LEU A 578 0.66 -31.59 -14.08
C LEU A 578 0.47 -30.93 -15.44
N TYR A 579 -0.32 -29.86 -15.50
CA TYR A 579 -0.55 -29.08 -16.71
C TYR A 579 0.77 -28.56 -17.31
N ASN A 580 1.63 -27.92 -16.51
CA ASN A 580 2.94 -27.48 -17.01
C ASN A 580 3.76 -28.66 -17.55
N THR A 581 3.80 -29.79 -16.84
CA THR A 581 4.54 -30.98 -17.29
C THR A 581 4.03 -31.50 -18.64
N LEU A 582 2.72 -31.59 -18.82
CA LEU A 582 2.11 -32.03 -20.07
C LEU A 582 2.36 -31.05 -21.23
N ARG A 583 2.38 -29.74 -20.96
CA ARG A 583 2.72 -28.69 -21.93
C ARG A 583 4.17 -28.82 -22.39
N GLN A 584 5.12 -28.86 -21.44
CA GLN A 584 6.56 -28.87 -21.74
C GLN A 584 7.02 -30.15 -22.43
N LEU A 585 6.37 -31.29 -22.13
CA LEU A 585 6.65 -32.57 -22.79
C LEU A 585 5.89 -32.77 -24.10
N GLY A 586 5.09 -31.79 -24.55
CA GLY A 586 4.36 -31.84 -25.82
C GLY A 586 3.15 -32.79 -25.84
N TYR A 587 2.64 -33.19 -24.68
CA TYR A 587 1.38 -33.95 -24.58
C TYR A 587 0.16 -33.06 -24.75
N LEU A 588 0.25 -31.80 -24.32
CA LEU A 588 -0.84 -30.81 -24.39
C LEU A 588 -0.40 -29.59 -25.20
N ASP A 589 -1.05 -29.35 -26.33
CA ASP A 589 -0.76 -28.25 -27.26
C ASP A 589 -1.67 -27.02 -27.05
N VAL A 590 -2.79 -27.19 -26.35
CA VAL A 590 -3.77 -26.13 -26.09
C VAL A 590 -3.46 -25.40 -24.77
N PRO A 591 -3.45 -24.05 -24.75
CA PRO A 591 -3.27 -23.29 -23.52
C PRO A 591 -4.55 -23.27 -22.68
N TRP A 592 -4.41 -23.33 -21.36
CA TRP A 592 -5.49 -23.08 -20.41
C TRP A 592 -5.25 -21.73 -19.74
N GLU A 593 -5.80 -20.66 -20.33
CA GLU A 593 -5.48 -19.27 -19.97
C GLU A 593 -5.65 -18.97 -18.46
N ALA A 594 -6.70 -19.51 -17.83
CA ALA A 594 -6.94 -19.31 -16.40
C ALA A 594 -5.85 -19.97 -15.53
N LEU A 595 -5.37 -21.15 -15.92
CA LEU A 595 -4.30 -21.84 -15.20
C LEU A 595 -2.93 -21.22 -15.49
N ASP A 596 -2.68 -20.79 -16.73
CA ASP A 596 -1.50 -20.01 -17.09
C ASP A 596 -1.41 -18.72 -16.25
N LYS A 597 -2.55 -18.02 -16.05
CA LYS A 597 -2.64 -16.85 -15.19
C LYS A 597 -2.26 -17.18 -13.75
N VAL A 598 -2.82 -18.24 -13.16
CA VAL A 598 -2.49 -18.67 -11.78
C VAL A 598 -1.00 -19.03 -11.65
N ILE A 599 -0.45 -19.76 -12.63
CA ILE A 599 0.96 -20.12 -12.67
C ILE A 599 1.85 -18.88 -12.67
N ASN A 600 1.51 -17.86 -13.46
CA ASN A 600 2.27 -16.61 -13.52
C ASN A 600 2.21 -15.83 -12.21
N LEU A 601 1.02 -15.74 -11.60
CA LEU A 601 0.83 -15.03 -10.32
C LEU A 601 1.55 -15.71 -9.15
N HIS A 602 1.63 -17.04 -9.18
CA HIS A 602 2.13 -17.87 -8.07
C HIS A 602 3.40 -18.64 -8.41
N VAL A 603 4.18 -18.21 -9.41
CA VAL A 603 5.39 -18.93 -9.86
C VAL A 603 6.40 -19.17 -8.73
N LYS A 604 6.47 -18.24 -7.77
CA LYS A 604 7.36 -18.34 -6.62
C LYS A 604 6.96 -19.46 -5.66
N SER A 605 5.67 -19.60 -5.36
CA SER A 605 5.16 -20.63 -4.45
C SER A 605 5.00 -21.99 -5.15
N LEU A 606 4.52 -21.99 -6.40
CA LEU A 606 4.33 -23.20 -7.20
C LEU A 606 5.67 -23.81 -7.64
N PHE A 607 6.57 -23.02 -8.21
CA PHE A 607 7.75 -23.55 -8.90
C PHE A 607 9.09 -23.04 -8.35
N LEU A 608 9.10 -22.51 -7.12
CA LEU A 608 10.30 -21.99 -6.46
C LEU A 608 10.97 -20.84 -7.25
N GLY A 609 10.18 -20.06 -7.98
CA GLY A 609 10.60 -18.80 -8.62
C GLY A 609 10.76 -18.86 -10.14
N LYS A 610 10.81 -20.06 -10.74
CA LYS A 610 10.92 -20.23 -12.19
C LYS A 610 10.07 -21.41 -12.65
N VAL A 611 9.28 -21.25 -13.71
CA VAL A 611 8.55 -22.36 -14.33
C VAL A 611 9.57 -23.35 -14.91
N PRO A 612 9.52 -24.66 -14.55
CA PRO A 612 10.44 -25.64 -15.11
C PRO A 612 10.09 -25.92 -16.57
N THR A 613 11.09 -25.77 -17.43
CA THR A 613 11.04 -26.08 -18.87
C THR A 613 12.01 -27.20 -19.24
N GLU A 614 12.67 -27.78 -18.24
CA GLU A 614 13.72 -28.79 -18.39
C GLU A 614 13.13 -30.22 -18.49
N ASP A 615 13.89 -31.24 -18.10
CA ASP A 615 13.41 -32.63 -18.09
C ASP A 615 12.29 -32.89 -17.05
N ALA A 616 11.53 -33.96 -17.25
CA ALA A 616 10.39 -34.30 -16.37
C ALA A 616 10.83 -34.64 -14.93
N ARG A 617 12.08 -35.04 -14.70
CA ARG A 617 12.62 -35.31 -13.37
C ARG A 617 12.89 -34.00 -12.62
N VAL A 618 13.36 -32.95 -13.27
CA VAL A 618 13.45 -31.59 -12.69
C VAL A 618 12.06 -31.08 -12.31
N MET A 619 11.06 -31.30 -13.16
CA MET A 619 9.66 -30.94 -12.86
C MET A 619 9.13 -31.67 -11.62
N LEU A 620 9.34 -32.99 -11.52
CA LEU A 620 8.98 -33.78 -10.35
C LEU A 620 9.71 -33.31 -9.09
N ASN A 621 11.02 -33.04 -9.18
CA ASN A 621 11.79 -32.55 -8.04
C ASN A 621 11.25 -31.19 -7.55
N ARG A 622 10.90 -30.27 -8.46
CA ARG A 622 10.30 -28.97 -8.08
C ARG A 622 8.93 -29.16 -7.44
N PHE A 623 8.08 -30.03 -7.99
CA PHE A 623 6.81 -30.39 -7.38
C PHE A 623 7.00 -30.89 -5.94
N LEU A 624 7.88 -31.88 -5.73
CA LEU A 624 8.12 -32.44 -4.39
C LEU A 624 8.65 -31.38 -3.41
N LEU A 625 9.58 -30.54 -3.84
CA LEU A 625 10.12 -29.48 -2.99
C LEU A 625 9.08 -28.40 -2.64
N ALA A 626 8.25 -28.00 -3.60
CA ALA A 626 7.18 -27.03 -3.41
C ALA A 626 6.05 -27.60 -2.55
N TYR A 627 5.80 -28.91 -2.68
CA TYR A 627 4.87 -29.66 -1.85
C TYR A 627 5.37 -29.88 -0.41
N GLY A 628 6.63 -29.53 -0.13
CA GLY A 628 7.21 -29.57 1.23
C GLY A 628 8.04 -30.80 1.56
N VAL A 629 8.35 -31.65 0.57
CA VAL A 629 9.28 -32.77 0.73
C VAL A 629 10.70 -32.25 0.94
N SER A 630 11.42 -32.79 1.92
CA SER A 630 12.76 -32.31 2.23
C SER A 630 13.73 -32.54 1.06
N PRO A 631 14.68 -31.62 0.78
CA PRO A 631 15.68 -31.80 -0.27
C PRO A 631 16.50 -33.10 -0.13
N HIS A 632 16.71 -33.55 1.11
CA HIS A 632 17.39 -34.82 1.39
C HIS A 632 16.63 -36.02 0.83
N LEU A 633 15.31 -36.07 1.04
CA LEU A 633 14.45 -37.13 0.53
C LEU A 633 14.33 -37.10 -0.99
N VAL A 634 14.22 -35.91 -1.59
CA VAL A 634 14.23 -35.73 -3.05
C VAL A 634 15.53 -36.27 -3.66
N ARG A 635 16.68 -35.99 -3.03
CA ARG A 635 17.98 -36.51 -3.48
C ARG A 635 18.07 -38.03 -3.36
N LEU A 636 17.55 -38.62 -2.29
CA LEU A 636 17.53 -40.08 -2.09
C LEU A 636 16.66 -40.78 -3.15
N ALA A 637 15.51 -40.20 -3.49
CA ALA A 637 14.65 -40.68 -4.58
C ALA A 637 15.34 -40.58 -5.96
N GLY A 638 16.26 -39.63 -6.14
CA GLY A 638 17.04 -39.47 -7.36
C GLY A 638 18.11 -40.55 -7.59
N HIS A 639 18.70 -41.10 -6.52
CA HIS A 639 19.83 -42.04 -6.57
C HIS A 639 19.44 -43.51 -6.68
N ASN A 640 18.29 -43.92 -6.12
CA ASN A 640 17.83 -45.30 -6.18
C ASN A 640 16.86 -45.48 -7.35
N ASN A 641 17.06 -46.51 -8.19
CA ASN A 641 16.02 -46.93 -9.14
C ASN A 641 14.73 -47.17 -8.34
N ILE A 642 13.70 -46.34 -8.60
CA ILE A 642 12.46 -46.19 -7.83
C ILE A 642 11.65 -47.51 -7.71
N GLY A 643 11.99 -48.54 -8.48
CA GLY A 643 11.31 -49.84 -8.49
C GLY A 643 11.34 -50.66 -7.18
N GLY A 644 11.99 -50.19 -6.11
CA GLY A 644 11.96 -50.83 -4.79
C GLY A 644 11.03 -50.18 -3.76
N TYR A 645 10.39 -49.05 -4.08
CA TYR A 645 9.75 -48.16 -3.10
C TYR A 645 8.26 -47.87 -3.36
N GLU A 646 7.53 -48.72 -4.10
CA GLU A 646 6.07 -48.61 -4.24
C GLU A 646 5.34 -48.53 -2.87
N ASN A 647 5.90 -49.14 -1.82
CA ASN A 647 5.37 -49.06 -0.44
C ASN A 647 5.83 -47.84 0.39
N ASP A 648 6.75 -47.00 -0.10
CA ASP A 648 7.34 -45.85 0.63
C ASP A 648 6.97 -44.47 0.04
N SER A 649 6.11 -44.41 -0.99
CA SER A 649 5.47 -43.16 -1.44
C SER A 649 4.81 -42.41 -0.27
N TYR A 650 4.14 -43.16 0.62
CA TYR A 650 3.58 -42.65 1.88
C TYR A 650 4.66 -42.14 2.87
N ARG A 651 5.89 -42.70 2.85
CA ARG A 651 6.98 -42.24 3.72
C ARG A 651 7.61 -40.94 3.24
N LEU A 652 7.66 -40.69 1.92
CA LEU A 652 8.12 -39.41 1.37
C LEU A 652 7.20 -38.25 1.78
N MET A 653 5.91 -38.53 1.98
CA MET A 653 4.89 -37.57 2.43
C MET A 653 4.75 -37.52 3.97
N GLY A 654 5.37 -38.45 4.71
CA GLY A 654 5.08 -38.71 6.13
C GLY A 654 5.74 -37.77 7.16
N LYS A 655 6.61 -36.85 6.74
CA LYS A 655 7.13 -35.75 7.58
C LYS A 655 7.30 -34.50 6.72
N PRO A 656 6.19 -33.81 6.37
CA PRO A 656 6.29 -32.56 5.64
C PRO A 656 7.22 -31.62 6.40
N THR A 657 8.07 -30.91 5.67
CA THR A 657 8.70 -29.71 6.25
C THR A 657 7.58 -28.74 6.69
N ASN A 658 7.89 -27.71 7.47
CA ASN A 658 6.89 -26.67 7.80
C ASN A 658 6.38 -25.89 6.56
N LYS A 659 6.81 -26.26 5.35
CA LYS A 659 6.31 -25.73 4.09
C LYS A 659 5.14 -26.59 3.64
N THR A 660 3.95 -26.02 3.64
CA THR A 660 2.80 -26.53 2.91
C THR A 660 2.71 -25.84 1.55
N PRO A 661 2.09 -26.45 0.54
CA PRO A 661 1.70 -25.72 -0.67
C PRO A 661 0.84 -24.53 -0.23
N LYS A 662 1.28 -23.30 -0.48
CA LYS A 662 0.53 -22.09 -0.12
C LYS A 662 0.41 -21.16 -1.31
N PHE A 663 -0.81 -20.79 -1.64
CA PHE A 663 -1.06 -19.66 -2.50
C PHE A 663 -0.94 -18.40 -1.64
N GLU A 664 0.05 -17.57 -1.94
CA GLU A 664 0.38 -16.40 -1.15
C GLU A 664 0.07 -15.12 -1.93
N TRP A 665 -0.25 -14.07 -1.20
CA TRP A 665 -0.27 -12.72 -1.73
C TRP A 665 1.08 -12.33 -2.33
N SER A 666 1.06 -11.43 -3.32
CA SER A 666 2.27 -10.66 -3.62
C SER A 666 2.70 -9.88 -2.35
N PRO A 667 4.00 -9.62 -2.14
CA PRO A 667 4.45 -8.89 -0.95
C PRO A 667 3.74 -7.56 -0.72
N LYS A 668 3.44 -6.83 -1.81
CA LYS A 668 2.70 -5.55 -1.76
C LYS A 668 1.24 -5.76 -1.37
N MET A 669 0.56 -6.78 -1.90
CA MET A 669 -0.80 -7.12 -1.50
C MET A 669 -0.87 -7.54 -0.03
N ALA A 670 0.10 -8.30 0.46
CA ALA A 670 0.17 -8.68 1.88
C ALA A 670 0.25 -7.45 2.80
N ILE A 671 1.03 -6.43 2.42
CA ILE A 671 1.13 -5.17 3.16
C ILE A 671 -0.23 -4.45 3.21
N VAL A 672 -0.94 -4.38 2.07
CA VAL A 672 -2.26 -3.76 2.03
C VAL A 672 -3.30 -4.59 2.79
N ALA A 673 -3.26 -5.92 2.70
CA ALA A 673 -4.13 -6.81 3.47
C ALA A 673 -3.95 -6.61 4.98
N ASP A 674 -2.71 -6.50 5.47
CA ASP A 674 -2.43 -6.22 6.90
C ASP A 674 -3.10 -4.91 7.37
N TYR A 675 -3.14 -3.90 6.51
CA TYR A 675 -3.86 -2.66 6.79
C TYR A 675 -5.37 -2.85 6.84
N LEU A 676 -5.96 -3.55 5.87
CA LEU A 676 -7.41 -3.78 5.82
C LEU A 676 -7.91 -4.65 6.97
N HIS A 677 -7.03 -5.46 7.57
CA HIS A 677 -7.28 -6.30 8.74
C HIS A 677 -7.00 -5.60 10.09
N ASP A 678 -6.81 -4.27 10.10
CA ASP A 678 -6.39 -3.50 11.29
C ASP A 678 -5.10 -4.01 11.97
N ARG A 679 -4.26 -4.81 11.28
CA ARG A 679 -2.99 -5.29 11.84
C ARG A 679 -1.93 -4.20 11.84
N GLU A 680 -2.07 -3.23 10.94
CA GLU A 680 -1.18 -2.09 10.82
C GLU A 680 -1.93 -0.81 10.41
N PRO A 681 -1.61 0.36 11.00
CA PRO A 681 -2.17 1.62 10.53
C PRO A 681 -1.62 2.03 9.15
N MET A 682 -2.37 2.85 8.42
CA MET A 682 -2.00 3.35 7.08
C MET A 682 -0.56 3.93 7.02
N ARG A 683 -0.12 4.63 8.06
CA ARG A 683 1.27 5.13 8.16
C ARG A 683 2.33 4.04 8.07
N GLY A 684 2.10 2.90 8.72
CA GLY A 684 3.01 1.75 8.68
C GLY A 684 3.00 1.10 7.31
N THR A 685 1.80 0.93 6.74
CA THR A 685 1.55 0.45 5.38
C THR A 685 2.33 1.24 4.34
N LEU A 686 2.25 2.57 4.40
CA LEU A 686 2.96 3.49 3.51
C LEU A 686 4.49 3.26 3.56
N LEU A 687 5.05 3.11 4.77
CA LEU A 687 6.49 2.87 4.96
C LEU A 687 6.92 1.47 4.49
N ARG A 688 6.08 0.45 4.68
CA ARG A 688 6.36 -0.92 4.20
C ARG A 688 6.27 -1.01 2.68
N LEU A 689 5.27 -0.37 2.07
CA LEU A 689 5.14 -0.31 0.62
C LEU A 689 6.39 0.34 0.00
N GLU A 690 6.81 1.48 0.54
CA GLU A 690 8.03 2.13 0.11
C GLU A 690 9.26 1.22 0.23
N LYS A 691 9.44 0.53 1.37
CA LYS A 691 10.56 -0.39 1.57
C LYS A 691 10.53 -1.55 0.58
N GLU A 692 9.35 -2.11 0.32
CA GLU A 692 9.19 -3.20 -0.65
C GLU A 692 9.48 -2.73 -2.08
N MET A 693 9.04 -1.54 -2.46
CA MET A 693 9.35 -0.95 -3.77
C MET A 693 10.85 -0.73 -3.93
N ALA A 694 11.51 -0.12 -2.93
CA ALA A 694 12.96 0.06 -2.95
C ALA A 694 13.72 -1.29 -3.00
N ALA A 695 13.22 -2.32 -2.32
CA ALA A 695 13.79 -3.66 -2.38
C ALA A 695 13.64 -4.29 -3.77
N GLN A 696 12.52 -4.09 -4.45
CA GLN A 696 12.30 -4.56 -5.82
C GLN A 696 13.19 -3.82 -6.83
N ASP A 697 13.27 -2.49 -6.74
CA ASP A 697 14.15 -1.68 -7.59
C ASP A 697 15.62 -2.08 -7.42
N SER A 698 16.05 -2.38 -6.20
CA SER A 698 17.41 -2.83 -5.93
C SER A 698 17.74 -4.18 -6.58
N LYS A 699 16.75 -5.09 -6.66
CA LYS A 699 16.90 -6.39 -7.33
C LYS A 699 17.01 -6.23 -8.85
N VAL A 700 16.26 -5.30 -9.43
CA VAL A 700 16.26 -5.06 -10.88
C VAL A 700 17.50 -4.28 -11.33
N SER A 701 17.90 -3.25 -10.59
CA SER A 701 19.01 -2.36 -10.96
C SER A 701 20.40 -2.86 -10.51
N GLY A 702 20.46 -3.84 -9.61
CA GLY A 702 21.69 -4.31 -8.98
C GLY A 702 22.35 -3.29 -8.04
N HIS A 703 21.75 -2.11 -7.86
CA HIS A 703 22.27 -1.04 -7.01
C HIS A 703 21.36 -0.86 -5.79
N SER A 704 21.96 -0.82 -4.60
CA SER A 704 21.24 -0.48 -3.37
C SER A 704 20.86 1.01 -3.41
N HIS A 705 19.62 1.30 -3.81
CA HIS A 705 19.03 2.61 -3.61
C HIS A 705 18.71 2.78 -2.13
N THR A 706 19.56 3.51 -1.41
CA THR A 706 19.37 3.84 0.01
C THR A 706 18.45 5.04 0.24
N LYS A 707 17.93 5.67 -0.83
CA LYS A 707 17.04 6.83 -0.71
C LYS A 707 15.58 6.39 -0.70
N SER A 708 14.87 6.80 0.35
CA SER A 708 13.42 6.71 0.45
C SER A 708 12.78 7.39 -0.78
N LEU A 709 11.86 6.70 -1.46
CA LEU A 709 11.11 7.26 -2.59
C LEU A 709 10.19 8.40 -2.13
N LEU A 710 9.66 8.32 -0.91
CA LEU A 710 8.92 9.40 -0.28
C LEU A 710 9.78 10.64 -0.09
N ASP A 711 11.11 10.54 -0.02
CA ASP A 711 12.06 11.67 0.01
C ASP A 711 12.21 12.36 -1.36
N SER A 712 11.58 11.82 -2.39
CA SER A 712 11.42 12.44 -3.70
C SER A 712 10.05 13.13 -3.84
N ASP A 713 9.55 13.30 -5.05
CA ASP A 713 8.28 13.98 -5.34
C ASP A 713 7.12 13.08 -4.89
N CYS A 714 6.28 13.58 -3.97
CA CYS A 714 5.15 12.82 -3.42
C CYS A 714 4.18 12.36 -4.51
N VAL A 715 3.98 13.17 -5.56
CA VAL A 715 3.10 12.79 -6.67
C VAL A 715 3.74 11.69 -7.50
N ALA A 716 5.05 11.79 -7.79
CA ALA A 716 5.76 10.74 -8.53
C ALA A 716 5.75 9.40 -7.77
N PHE A 717 5.84 9.43 -6.44
CA PHE A 717 5.68 8.24 -5.61
C PHE A 717 4.28 7.62 -5.75
N LEU A 718 3.22 8.44 -5.68
CA LEU A 718 1.85 7.97 -5.85
C LEU A 718 1.60 7.42 -7.26
N GLU A 719 2.20 8.02 -8.30
CA GLU A 719 2.15 7.50 -9.67
C GLU A 719 2.88 6.16 -9.79
N HIS A 720 4.03 6.01 -9.13
CA HIS A 720 4.75 4.74 -9.13
C HIS A 720 3.96 3.63 -8.40
N ILE A 721 3.31 3.95 -7.28
CA ILE A 721 2.36 3.03 -6.64
C ILE A 721 1.19 2.71 -7.56
N HIS A 722 0.63 3.70 -8.26
CA HIS A 722 -0.51 3.50 -9.17
C HIS A 722 -0.22 2.47 -10.26
N ASP A 723 0.96 2.55 -10.88
CA ASP A 723 1.44 1.58 -11.86
C ASP A 723 1.68 0.22 -11.21
N ASP A 724 2.34 0.22 -10.04
CA ASP A 724 2.65 -1.00 -9.33
C ASP A 724 1.39 -1.74 -8.92
N VAL A 725 0.41 -1.12 -8.28
CA VAL A 725 -0.78 -1.83 -7.78
C VAL A 725 -1.70 -2.32 -8.89
N ALA A 726 -1.48 -1.94 -10.16
CA ALA A 726 -2.25 -2.44 -11.29
C ALA A 726 -2.25 -3.98 -11.39
N HIS A 727 -1.18 -4.66 -10.92
CA HIS A 727 -1.14 -6.13 -10.90
C HIS A 727 -2.12 -6.76 -9.89
N PHE A 728 -2.60 -6.03 -8.89
CA PHE A 728 -3.56 -6.56 -7.90
C PHE A 728 -4.86 -6.98 -8.60
N GLN A 729 -5.24 -6.27 -9.66
CA GLN A 729 -6.42 -6.60 -10.46
C GLN A 729 -6.36 -8.03 -11.01
N GLN A 730 -5.18 -8.52 -11.35
CA GLN A 730 -5.02 -9.90 -11.83
C GLN A 730 -5.38 -10.91 -10.74
N TYR A 731 -5.05 -10.63 -9.47
CA TYR A 731 -5.45 -11.47 -8.34
C TYR A 731 -6.97 -11.41 -8.12
N PHE A 732 -7.56 -10.21 -8.10
CA PHE A 732 -9.01 -10.04 -7.87
C PHE A 732 -9.88 -10.68 -8.95
N GLU A 733 -9.40 -10.71 -10.19
CA GLU A 733 -10.10 -11.34 -11.31
C GLU A 733 -9.90 -12.86 -11.38
N THR A 734 -9.06 -13.44 -10.53
CA THR A 734 -8.83 -14.88 -10.54
C THR A 734 -9.83 -15.56 -9.62
N ASP A 735 -10.74 -16.34 -10.21
CA ASP A 735 -11.71 -17.14 -9.46
C ASP A 735 -11.05 -18.43 -8.96
N TYR A 736 -10.34 -18.32 -7.83
CA TYR A 736 -9.68 -19.45 -7.20
C TYR A 736 -10.67 -20.54 -6.77
N TYR A 737 -11.90 -20.17 -6.40
CA TYR A 737 -12.93 -21.13 -5.99
C TYR A 737 -13.31 -22.06 -7.12
N ASP A 738 -13.69 -21.48 -8.25
CA ASP A 738 -14.12 -22.24 -9.40
C ASP A 738 -12.99 -23.11 -9.94
N LEU A 739 -11.77 -22.55 -10.00
CA LEU A 739 -10.60 -23.27 -10.46
C LEU A 739 -10.26 -24.48 -9.58
N VAL A 740 -10.33 -24.35 -8.26
CA VAL A 740 -10.12 -25.49 -7.35
C VAL A 740 -11.16 -26.58 -7.59
N ARG A 741 -12.44 -26.21 -7.73
CA ARG A 741 -13.54 -27.17 -7.95
C ARG A 741 -13.41 -27.87 -9.30
N ILE A 742 -13.14 -27.12 -10.36
CA ILE A 742 -12.89 -27.67 -11.71
C ILE A 742 -11.68 -28.60 -11.67
N CYS A 743 -10.55 -28.17 -11.10
CA CYS A 743 -9.35 -29.00 -11.00
C CYS A 743 -9.62 -30.28 -10.21
N GLY A 744 -10.33 -30.17 -9.08
CA GLY A 744 -10.73 -31.32 -8.26
C GLY A 744 -11.66 -32.28 -9.01
N GLY A 745 -12.68 -31.77 -9.70
CA GLY A 745 -13.60 -32.58 -10.50
C GLY A 745 -12.91 -33.28 -11.67
N LEU A 746 -11.96 -32.61 -12.33
CA LEU A 746 -11.11 -33.19 -13.36
C LEU A 746 -10.24 -34.32 -12.78
N LEU A 747 -9.56 -34.09 -11.66
CA LEU A 747 -8.72 -35.10 -11.00
C LEU A 747 -9.53 -36.32 -10.56
N SER A 748 -10.71 -36.13 -9.97
CA SER A 748 -11.63 -37.21 -9.61
C SER A 748 -12.13 -37.99 -10.84
N SER A 749 -12.16 -37.36 -12.01
CA SER A 749 -12.57 -38.00 -13.27
C SER A 749 -11.46 -38.82 -13.92
N TYR A 750 -10.19 -38.55 -13.61
CA TYR A 750 -9.04 -39.28 -14.15
C TYR A 750 -8.79 -40.62 -13.48
N VAL A 751 -9.22 -40.82 -12.24
CA VAL A 751 -8.91 -42.03 -11.47
C VAL A 751 -9.76 -43.20 -12.00
N PRO A 752 -9.15 -44.24 -12.62
CA PRO A 752 -9.87 -45.46 -12.97
C PRO A 752 -10.50 -46.09 -11.72
N ARG A 753 -11.72 -46.64 -11.82
CA ARG A 753 -12.46 -47.20 -10.68
C ARG A 753 -11.68 -48.28 -9.91
N ASP A 754 -10.82 -49.00 -10.62
CA ASP A 754 -9.89 -50.02 -10.17
C ASP A 754 -8.74 -49.46 -9.30
N ILE A 755 -8.23 -48.26 -9.59
CA ILE A 755 -7.29 -47.55 -8.71
C ILE A 755 -8.04 -46.92 -7.53
N GLN A 756 -9.25 -46.42 -7.77
CA GLN A 756 -10.12 -45.83 -6.74
C GLN A 756 -10.46 -46.84 -5.64
N THR A 757 -10.65 -48.11 -5.99
CA THR A 757 -10.90 -49.22 -5.04
C THR A 757 -9.64 -49.68 -4.28
N GLN A 758 -8.44 -49.50 -4.83
CA GLN A 758 -7.18 -49.71 -4.07
C GLN A 758 -6.89 -48.58 -3.07
N ILE A 759 -7.25 -47.34 -3.42
CA ILE A 759 -7.06 -46.15 -2.57
C ILE A 759 -8.15 -46.06 -1.48
N GLN A 760 -9.26 -46.78 -1.63
CA GLN A 760 -10.44 -46.74 -0.75
C GLN A 760 -10.20 -47.07 0.74
N GLY A 761 -9.03 -47.59 1.12
CA GLY A 761 -8.67 -47.83 2.52
C GLY A 761 -8.27 -46.58 3.33
N SER A 762 -8.05 -45.42 2.69
CA SER A 762 -7.71 -44.16 3.38
C SER A 762 -8.12 -42.92 2.57
N TRP A 763 -9.42 -42.61 2.52
CA TRP A 763 -9.88 -41.34 1.92
C TRP A 763 -9.45 -40.17 2.80
N SER A 764 -8.29 -39.62 2.49
CA SER A 764 -7.98 -38.22 2.77
C SER A 764 -7.69 -37.53 1.45
N VAL A 765 -7.70 -36.19 1.47
CA VAL A 765 -7.32 -35.26 0.38
C VAL A 765 -6.09 -35.71 -0.45
N ASN A 766 -5.29 -36.60 0.11
CA ASN A 766 -4.14 -37.30 -0.46
C ASN A 766 -4.41 -38.11 -1.75
N ALA A 767 -5.64 -38.53 -2.09
CA ALA A 767 -5.87 -39.38 -3.26
C ALA A 767 -5.52 -38.70 -4.60
N ASN A 768 -5.91 -37.43 -4.75
CA ASN A 768 -5.61 -36.62 -5.94
C ASN A 768 -4.11 -36.32 -6.06
N GLU A 769 -3.46 -36.09 -4.91
CA GLU A 769 -2.02 -35.83 -4.82
C GLU A 769 -1.21 -37.07 -5.19
N CYS A 770 -1.62 -38.24 -4.68
CA CYS A 770 -1.04 -39.53 -5.03
C CYS A 770 -1.16 -39.81 -6.53
N LEU A 771 -2.31 -39.54 -7.17
CA LEU A 771 -2.47 -39.73 -8.61
C LEU A 771 -1.45 -38.91 -9.40
N VAL A 772 -1.32 -37.61 -9.12
CA VAL A 772 -0.41 -36.76 -9.87
C VAL A 772 1.05 -37.07 -9.54
N PHE A 773 1.36 -37.41 -8.29
CA PHE A 773 2.69 -37.92 -7.94
C PHE A 773 3.04 -39.17 -8.76
N THR A 774 2.12 -40.12 -8.91
CA THR A 774 2.31 -41.31 -9.75
C THR A 774 2.54 -40.94 -11.20
N ILE A 775 1.68 -40.11 -11.80
CA ILE A 775 1.83 -39.67 -13.20
C ILE A 775 3.17 -38.97 -13.42
N MET A 776 3.55 -38.03 -12.55
CA MET A 776 4.82 -37.31 -12.67
C MET A 776 6.02 -38.23 -12.45
N THR A 777 5.91 -39.21 -11.54
CA THR A 777 6.95 -40.21 -11.30
C THR A 777 7.15 -41.09 -12.52
N GLU A 778 6.08 -41.61 -13.13
CA GLU A 778 6.15 -42.40 -14.35
C GLU A 778 6.77 -41.57 -15.50
N LEU A 779 6.28 -40.36 -15.73
CA LEU A 779 6.85 -39.45 -16.75
C LEU A 779 8.35 -39.19 -16.53
N SER A 780 8.81 -39.06 -15.28
CA SER A 780 10.23 -38.91 -14.96
C SER A 780 11.09 -40.14 -15.26
N GLN A 781 10.50 -41.34 -15.26
CA GLN A 781 11.20 -42.59 -15.57
C GLN A 781 11.27 -42.84 -17.08
N PHE A 782 10.21 -42.49 -17.81
CA PHE A 782 10.14 -42.63 -19.27
C PHE A 782 10.95 -41.57 -20.04
N SER A 783 11.23 -40.42 -19.44
CA SER A 783 11.95 -39.28 -20.05
C SER A 783 13.48 -39.37 -20.01
N ARG A 784 14.08 -40.54 -19.75
CA ARG A 784 15.53 -40.77 -19.98
C ARG A 784 15.91 -40.35 -21.40
N PRO A 785 17.14 -39.88 -21.65
CA PRO A 785 17.46 -39.07 -22.83
C PRO A 785 17.17 -39.84 -24.12
N VAL A 786 15.97 -39.65 -24.64
CA VAL A 786 15.63 -39.94 -26.02
C VAL A 786 16.48 -38.95 -26.82
N ARG A 787 17.33 -39.47 -27.71
CA ARG A 787 18.14 -38.65 -28.61
C ARG A 787 17.26 -37.56 -29.23
N LEU A 788 17.73 -36.31 -29.21
CA LEU A 788 17.08 -35.19 -29.90
C LEU A 788 16.66 -35.63 -31.31
N GLY A 789 15.35 -35.66 -31.58
CA GLY A 789 14.78 -36.00 -32.89
C GLY A 789 14.04 -37.35 -33.00
N VAL A 790 13.96 -38.19 -31.95
CA VAL A 790 13.09 -39.39 -31.94
C VAL A 790 11.83 -39.10 -31.11
N PRO A 791 10.61 -39.33 -31.62
CA PRO A 791 9.39 -39.20 -30.82
C PRO A 791 9.45 -40.21 -29.67
N ALA A 792 9.44 -39.74 -28.43
CA ALA A 792 9.25 -40.63 -27.28
C ALA A 792 7.94 -41.40 -27.46
N GLU A 793 7.94 -42.71 -27.16
CA GLU A 793 6.69 -43.46 -27.06
C GLU A 793 5.79 -42.74 -26.05
N LYS A 794 4.62 -42.28 -26.52
CA LYS A 794 3.72 -41.48 -25.69
C LYS A 794 3.21 -42.35 -24.54
N HIS A 795 3.39 -41.89 -23.31
CA HIS A 795 2.90 -42.59 -22.13
C HIS A 795 1.35 -42.69 -22.18
N PRO A 796 0.74 -43.89 -22.08
CA PRO A 796 -0.70 -44.05 -22.29
C PRO A 796 -1.55 -43.22 -21.32
N LEU A 797 -1.20 -43.23 -20.03
CA LEU A 797 -1.93 -42.48 -19.01
C LEU A 797 -1.76 -40.97 -19.20
N ALA A 798 -0.57 -40.49 -19.54
CA ALA A 798 -0.34 -39.06 -19.77
C ALA A 798 -1.06 -38.57 -21.03
N THR A 799 -1.14 -39.41 -22.06
CA THR A 799 -1.91 -39.15 -23.28
C THR A 799 -3.40 -39.10 -22.98
N HIS A 800 -3.91 -40.01 -22.15
CA HIS A 800 -5.30 -40.02 -21.73
C HIS A 800 -5.66 -38.75 -20.94
N VAL A 801 -4.87 -38.41 -19.92
CA VAL A 801 -5.07 -37.20 -19.11
C VAL A 801 -4.98 -35.94 -19.97
N ALA A 802 -3.98 -35.83 -20.85
CA ALA A 802 -3.86 -34.70 -21.77
C ALA A 802 -5.04 -34.60 -22.75
N GLY A 803 -5.55 -35.74 -23.23
CA GLY A 803 -6.74 -35.79 -24.08
C GLY A 803 -7.99 -35.23 -23.38
N PHE A 804 -8.23 -35.64 -22.14
CA PHE A 804 -9.38 -35.17 -21.38
C PHE A 804 -9.22 -33.72 -20.90
N LEU A 805 -8.02 -33.28 -20.52
CA LEU A 805 -7.73 -31.85 -20.31
C LEU A 805 -8.02 -31.05 -21.58
N LYS A 806 -7.61 -31.56 -22.75
CA LYS A 806 -7.88 -30.91 -24.04
C LYS A 806 -9.38 -30.83 -24.33
N GLU A 807 -10.14 -31.88 -24.06
CA GLU A 807 -11.62 -31.88 -24.17
C GLU A 807 -12.25 -30.80 -23.28
N TYR A 808 -11.81 -30.68 -22.03
CA TYR A 808 -12.28 -29.63 -21.12
C TYR A 808 -11.92 -28.23 -21.65
N ILE A 809 -10.65 -27.98 -21.99
CA ILE A 809 -10.18 -26.68 -22.47
C ILE A 809 -10.90 -26.27 -23.76
N GLN A 810 -11.25 -27.24 -24.61
CA GLN A 810 -12.01 -27.02 -25.85
C GLN A 810 -13.54 -26.94 -25.63
N GLY A 811 -14.02 -26.99 -24.38
CA GLY A 811 -15.43 -26.82 -24.03
C GLY A 811 -16.32 -28.04 -24.26
N SER A 812 -15.73 -29.23 -24.42
CA SER A 812 -16.47 -30.48 -24.63
C SER A 812 -17.00 -31.11 -23.33
N LEU A 813 -16.48 -30.68 -22.17
CA LEU A 813 -16.92 -31.12 -20.84
C LEU A 813 -17.67 -29.98 -20.14
N ASP A 814 -18.80 -30.30 -19.51
CA ASP A 814 -19.61 -29.33 -18.76
C ASP A 814 -18.93 -28.97 -17.42
N PRO A 815 -18.54 -27.71 -17.19
CA PRO A 815 -17.96 -27.27 -15.92
C PRO A 815 -18.87 -27.56 -14.72
N ASN A 816 -20.20 -27.51 -14.89
CA ASN A 816 -21.14 -27.76 -13.79
C ASN A 816 -21.11 -29.22 -13.32
N GLU A 817 -20.92 -30.16 -14.26
CA GLU A 817 -20.76 -31.57 -13.92
C GLU A 817 -19.46 -31.80 -13.13
N LEU A 818 -18.37 -31.14 -13.52
CA LEU A 818 -17.09 -31.21 -12.81
C LEU A 818 -17.19 -30.63 -11.41
N ARG A 819 -17.83 -29.47 -11.25
CA ARG A 819 -18.10 -28.85 -9.93
C ARG A 819 -18.86 -29.81 -9.03
N LYS A 820 -19.96 -30.39 -9.54
CA LYS A 820 -20.79 -31.33 -8.78
C LYS A 820 -19.99 -32.55 -8.30
N ARG A 821 -19.16 -33.15 -9.18
CA ARG A 821 -18.31 -34.30 -8.82
C ARG A 821 -17.34 -33.97 -7.68
N PHE A 822 -16.78 -32.75 -7.68
CA PHE A 822 -15.93 -32.29 -6.59
C PHE A 822 -16.73 -32.15 -5.29
N ASP A 823 -17.89 -31.49 -5.32
CA ASP A 823 -18.71 -31.28 -4.12
C ASP A 823 -19.18 -32.60 -3.50
N ASP A 824 -19.57 -33.57 -4.33
CA ASP A 824 -19.93 -34.93 -3.89
C ASP A 824 -18.74 -35.59 -3.17
N SER A 825 -17.52 -35.41 -3.70
CA SER A 825 -16.28 -35.96 -3.11
C SER A 825 -15.95 -35.31 -1.75
N VAL A 826 -16.09 -33.99 -1.64
CA VAL A 826 -15.84 -33.26 -0.38
C VAL A 826 -16.89 -33.63 0.67
N SER A 827 -18.16 -33.70 0.28
CA SER A 827 -19.27 -34.04 1.20
C SER A 827 -19.12 -35.44 1.81
N MET A 828 -18.59 -36.40 1.04
CA MET A 828 -18.27 -37.73 1.56
C MET A 828 -17.14 -37.66 2.62
N ALA A 829 -16.10 -36.86 2.36
CA ALA A 829 -14.95 -36.74 3.26
C ALA A 829 -15.25 -35.99 4.57
N THR A 830 -16.23 -35.07 4.59
CA THR A 830 -16.58 -34.31 5.80
C THR A 830 -17.57 -35.03 6.73
N ASN A 831 -18.25 -36.07 6.24
CA ASN A 831 -19.22 -36.86 7.03
C ASN A 831 -18.57 -38.05 7.77
N GLU A 832 -17.32 -38.39 7.44
CA GLU A 832 -16.46 -39.35 8.14
C GLU A 832 -15.62 -38.63 9.22
#